data_AF-A0A1F1C6V8-F1
#
_entry.id   AF-A0A1F1C6V8-F1
#
_cell.length_a   1.000
_cell.length_b   1.000
_cell.length_c   1.000
_cell.angle_alpha   90.00
_cell.angle_beta   90.00
_cell.angle_gamma   90.00
#
_symmetry.space_group_name_H-M   'P 1'
#
loop_
_entity.id
_entity.type
_entity.pdbx_description
1 polymer ?
#
loop_
_entity_poly.entity_id
_entity_poly.type
_entity_poly.pdbx_seq_one_letter_code
_entity_poly.pdbx_strand_id
1 'polypeptide(L)'
;MKQGMKKQLVLSATVGGIFLFAPVVLAAEEQNAPTVEEVTGSNQVSSETSTLSEVATSQGIPTVTASSSENTATGQTSETRLLAMTDDQASQETKELYAYLKDLNKKKDILFGQQHALDEGVTLTSEGSRAGSTDSDVKNAVGDYPAVFGWDTLSLDGYEKPGVSGDPKQSIANLTHSMKTAHQLGGIITMSTHPHNFVTGGDFNDTSGNVVQEILPGGSKNNQFNQWLDRIAELAHNLKTDEGKTIPVIFRPFHEQTGSWFWWGESTTNPEQYKALYRYTVEYLRDQKGVHNFLYAYSPGAGNDRYFKTYPGDAYVDVLGIDSYDDKNQPGSDSYIQALKKDTTMLVKEAEARNKIAALTEFGYSAQGLKNTGNTLDWYTRIFNALQKDPAASKIAYMMTWANFGMGNNLYTPYRDVNGNLGGDHELLADFQKFYQDPHSVFLKEVGTIYGTGKSLQTSPHISTRYVIQPGSDSLIKDQTLTIVAKAKTEDTKVTARFNDQAPVSLSLVNGFYTGTITLPENVKREVAHLVFDYYQGDKIVESQNYRLYIKRGSQPQDPLVVDDFEDYLGERDLLERAYSSNGDPIVMSLEKRQGQDGYRLVYDYQLDRNGYAGRQLSFDKDWSVANAIQFELDADQQSNRHLTVQIQVGGVSFEKDIDLSNGVHGLVTIPLSEFKPAQWESHQSAQITKERLKKVTQFALYLGGDKGKGQLRMDTIKAITDPNLATLPEKEADKTYEAKLYPFDQESTDWQGEGRTVSDGALHATLALKKDDKAEIKVNQISDLSSYDWYVVRVKASQPLSAKLFIKVGDSWQWVDSGSQDLSKDYKELRFDLSSIEHRDATREVGIEFYKSSDEAGDSEVTIDYIAFVKSLDELVGLKPKELPESQPSPLPEKEEYTEPNSPEGDPIETQAKPTDEKGQSDFKGATQSPITSKKEETDSQSQVSKGTVADEKSTVSKVMEVEEPNFDSQKQGHSKLLPNTGSNPSLLAIITGMVFIMLAGFIKVFYKNDKF
;
A
#
# COMPACT_ATOMS: atom_id res chain seq x y z
N MET A 1 -50.88 -52.23 9.25
CA MET A 1 -52.35 -52.23 9.18
C MET A 1 -52.86 -50.83 9.51
N LYS A 2 -53.71 -50.28 8.61
CA LYS A 2 -54.81 -49.30 8.79
C LYS A 2 -54.58 -48.09 9.74
N GLN A 3 -54.48 -46.87 9.19
CA GLN A 3 -55.59 -45.92 8.86
C GLN A 3 -56.28 -45.29 10.09
N GLY A 4 -56.36 -43.96 10.11
CA GLY A 4 -57.44 -43.26 10.84
C GLY A 4 -57.17 -41.83 11.32
N MET A 5 -57.01 -40.86 10.41
CA MET A 5 -57.19 -39.42 10.69
C MET A 5 -58.62 -39.10 11.15
N LYS A 6 -58.81 -38.10 12.03
CA LYS A 6 -59.35 -36.76 11.69
C LYS A 6 -59.72 -35.88 12.91
N LYS A 7 -59.17 -34.65 12.88
CA LYS A 7 -59.76 -33.30 13.13
C LYS A 7 -60.24 -32.97 14.56
N GLN A 8 -60.08 -31.76 15.12
CA GLN A 8 -59.97 -30.42 14.53
C GLN A 8 -59.34 -29.38 15.50
N LEU A 9 -58.87 -28.30 14.88
CA LEU A 9 -58.14 -27.09 15.31
C LEU A 9 -58.80 -26.22 16.41
N VAL A 10 -58.00 -25.45 17.19
CA VAL A 10 -57.87 -23.96 17.15
C VAL A 10 -56.82 -23.44 18.17
N LEU A 11 -55.86 -22.65 17.63
CA LEU A 11 -54.99 -21.55 18.14
C LEU A 11 -54.39 -21.57 19.57
N SER A 12 -53.20 -21.03 19.87
CA SER A 12 -51.91 -20.75 19.20
C SER A 12 -51.10 -19.90 20.19
N ALA A 13 -49.93 -20.37 20.64
CA ALA A 13 -48.80 -19.56 21.11
C ALA A 13 -47.63 -20.52 21.33
N THR A 14 -46.62 -20.48 20.46
CA THR A 14 -45.44 -21.36 20.55
C THR A 14 -44.15 -20.55 20.48
N VAL A 15 -43.26 -20.90 21.40
CA VAL A 15 -41.82 -20.63 21.45
C VAL A 15 -41.08 -21.53 20.45
N GLY A 16 -39.94 -21.05 19.92
CA GLY A 16 -38.93 -21.82 19.17
C GLY A 16 -38.19 -20.90 18.20
N GLY A 17 -36.87 -20.71 18.22
CA GLY A 17 -35.84 -21.75 18.18
C GLY A 17 -35.60 -22.15 16.72
N ILE A 18 -34.71 -21.44 16.00
CA ILE A 18 -34.37 -21.73 14.59
C ILE A 18 -32.89 -22.11 14.48
N PHE A 19 -32.67 -23.32 13.99
CA PHE A 19 -31.45 -23.87 13.40
C PHE A 19 -31.14 -23.17 12.07
N LEU A 20 -29.87 -22.85 11.83
CA LEU A 20 -29.38 -22.42 10.50
C LEU A 20 -28.86 -23.63 9.72
N PHE A 21 -29.46 -23.86 8.55
CA PHE A 21 -29.04 -24.82 7.54
C PHE A 21 -27.92 -24.24 6.66
N ALA A 22 -26.97 -25.09 6.26
CA ALA A 22 -26.04 -24.85 5.17
C ALA A 22 -26.77 -24.90 3.80
N PRO A 23 -26.38 -24.11 2.79
CA PRO A 23 -26.89 -24.28 1.44
C PRO A 23 -26.16 -25.44 0.74
N VAL A 24 -26.93 -26.46 0.35
CA VAL A 24 -26.53 -27.46 -0.64
C VAL A 24 -26.73 -26.84 -2.02
N VAL A 25 -25.67 -26.77 -2.82
CA VAL A 25 -25.74 -26.42 -4.24
C VAL A 25 -26.29 -27.63 -5.00
N LEU A 26 -27.50 -27.52 -5.52
CA LEU A 26 -28.07 -28.43 -6.51
C LEU A 26 -27.47 -28.08 -7.87
N ALA A 27 -26.82 -29.05 -8.51
CA ALA A 27 -26.48 -29.00 -9.92
C ALA A 27 -27.78 -28.97 -10.74
N ALA A 28 -27.92 -27.97 -11.61
CA ALA A 28 -28.94 -27.97 -12.64
C ALA A 28 -28.47 -28.89 -13.78
N GLU A 29 -29.27 -29.91 -14.08
CA GLU A 29 -29.14 -30.72 -15.30
C GLU A 29 -29.46 -29.86 -16.52
N GLU A 30 -28.47 -29.60 -17.38
CA GLU A 30 -28.72 -29.18 -18.75
C GLU A 30 -29.16 -30.38 -19.59
N GLN A 31 -30.45 -30.42 -19.92
CA GLN A 31 -30.96 -31.21 -21.03
C GLN A 31 -30.67 -30.48 -22.35
N ASN A 32 -29.81 -31.06 -23.18
CA ASN A 32 -29.95 -31.06 -24.65
C ASN A 32 -28.88 -31.98 -25.26
N ALA A 33 -29.22 -33.27 -25.42
CA ALA A 33 -28.51 -34.19 -26.29
C ALA A 33 -29.23 -34.28 -27.65
N PRO A 34 -28.50 -34.33 -28.78
CA PRO A 34 -29.12 -34.54 -30.09
C PRO A 34 -29.51 -36.01 -30.26
N THR A 35 -30.68 -36.20 -30.86
CA THR A 35 -31.27 -37.44 -31.35
C THR A 35 -30.34 -38.22 -32.29
N VAL A 36 -30.14 -39.51 -32.02
CA VAL A 36 -29.77 -40.53 -33.02
C VAL A 36 -30.67 -41.75 -32.81
N GLU A 37 -31.25 -42.19 -33.92
CA GLU A 37 -32.24 -43.26 -34.05
C GLU A 37 -31.72 -44.65 -33.62
N GLU A 38 -32.57 -45.40 -32.94
CA GLU A 38 -32.49 -46.86 -32.77
C GLU A 38 -32.64 -47.56 -34.13
N VAL A 39 -31.97 -48.73 -34.31
CA VAL A 39 -32.60 -49.97 -34.82
C VAL A 39 -31.62 -51.16 -34.80
N THR A 40 -32.02 -52.17 -33.99
CA THR A 40 -31.87 -53.64 -34.13
C THR A 40 -30.50 -54.34 -34.07
N GLY A 41 -30.24 -54.98 -32.92
CA GLY A 41 -30.32 -56.44 -32.75
C GLY A 41 -29.33 -57.36 -33.49
N SER A 42 -28.49 -58.09 -32.72
CA SER A 42 -28.37 -59.56 -32.81
C SER A 42 -27.54 -60.16 -31.66
N ASN A 43 -28.08 -61.24 -31.09
CA ASN A 43 -27.49 -62.15 -30.11
C ASN A 43 -26.44 -63.07 -30.74
N GLN A 44 -25.38 -63.43 -29.99
CA GLN A 44 -24.78 -64.79 -29.75
C GLN A 44 -23.56 -64.56 -28.80
N VAL A 45 -23.46 -65.01 -27.53
CA VAL A 45 -23.44 -66.34 -26.88
C VAL A 45 -22.34 -67.27 -27.44
N SER A 46 -21.13 -67.32 -26.83
CA SER A 46 -20.60 -68.35 -25.88
C SER A 46 -19.18 -68.73 -26.37
N SER A 47 -18.20 -69.30 -25.64
CA SER A 47 -18.10 -70.07 -24.38
C SER A 47 -16.61 -70.02 -23.94
N GLU A 48 -16.31 -69.74 -22.67
CA GLU A 48 -15.86 -70.67 -21.61
C GLU A 48 -14.54 -71.41 -21.87
N THR A 49 -13.60 -71.35 -20.91
CA THR A 49 -13.34 -72.51 -20.02
C THR A 49 -12.67 -72.06 -18.72
N SER A 50 -13.20 -72.57 -17.63
CA SER A 50 -12.77 -72.46 -16.24
C SER A 50 -11.80 -73.59 -15.86
N THR A 51 -11.01 -73.39 -14.79
CA THR A 51 -10.80 -74.30 -13.64
C THR A 51 -9.47 -74.01 -12.95
N LEU A 52 -9.46 -73.93 -11.61
CA LEU A 52 -8.74 -74.88 -10.74
C LEU A 52 -8.91 -74.49 -9.26
N SER A 53 -9.21 -75.52 -8.46
CA SER A 53 -9.41 -75.48 -7.01
C SER A 53 -8.18 -76.03 -6.27
N GLU A 54 -7.88 -75.41 -5.12
CA GLU A 54 -7.52 -76.01 -3.82
C GLU A 54 -6.15 -76.69 -3.53
N VAL A 55 -5.64 -76.38 -2.33
CA VAL A 55 -4.75 -77.13 -1.39
C VAL A 55 -3.22 -76.86 -1.34
N ALA A 56 -2.87 -76.00 -0.37
CA ALA A 56 -1.94 -76.16 0.78
C ALA A 56 -0.39 -76.00 0.74
N THR A 57 0.08 -75.22 1.75
CA THR A 57 1.37 -75.20 2.49
C THR A 57 2.62 -74.72 1.74
N SER A 58 3.58 -73.94 2.27
CA SER A 58 4.03 -73.47 3.60
C SER A 58 4.88 -72.20 3.35
N GLN A 59 5.04 -71.18 4.20
CA GLN A 59 5.76 -71.01 5.48
C GLN A 59 5.43 -69.54 5.86
N GLY A 60 5.07 -69.14 7.07
CA GLY A 60 5.64 -69.50 8.35
C GLY A 60 6.24 -68.25 8.99
N ILE A 61 5.39 -67.39 9.53
CA ILE A 61 5.72 -66.29 10.46
C ILE A 61 6.48 -66.87 11.65
N PRO A 62 7.62 -66.30 12.10
CA PRO A 62 8.08 -66.55 13.45
C PRO A 62 7.47 -65.52 14.39
N THR A 63 6.53 -65.99 15.20
CA THR A 63 6.22 -65.36 16.49
C THR A 63 7.31 -65.83 17.45
N VAL A 64 8.10 -64.90 18.02
CA VAL A 64 9.02 -65.25 19.11
C VAL A 64 8.45 -64.72 20.41
N THR A 65 7.99 -65.69 21.20
CA THR A 65 7.65 -65.64 22.61
C THR A 65 8.83 -65.09 23.43
N ALA A 66 8.52 -64.16 24.35
CA ALA A 66 9.47 -63.67 25.33
C ALA A 66 10.02 -64.81 26.19
N SER A 67 11.33 -64.99 26.16
CA SER A 67 12.10 -65.75 27.14
C SER A 67 12.92 -64.75 27.96
N SER A 68 12.72 -64.76 29.26
CA SER A 68 13.51 -64.03 30.25
C SER A 68 14.94 -64.58 30.28
N SER A 69 15.90 -63.76 29.88
CA SER A 69 17.29 -63.88 30.35
C SER A 69 17.91 -62.48 30.32
N GLU A 70 18.26 -61.99 31.51
CA GLU A 70 19.00 -60.75 31.74
C GLU A 70 20.27 -60.73 30.89
N ASN A 71 20.41 -59.71 30.04
CA ASN A 71 21.72 -59.17 29.71
C ASN A 71 21.61 -57.69 29.35
N THR A 72 22.21 -56.87 30.19
CA THR A 72 22.39 -55.43 30.09
C THR A 72 23.09 -55.03 28.79
N ALA A 73 22.38 -54.33 27.90
CA ALA A 73 22.97 -53.43 26.91
C ALA A 73 21.96 -52.31 26.58
N THR A 74 22.24 -51.13 27.09
CA THR A 74 21.54 -49.88 26.78
C THR A 74 21.78 -49.49 25.32
N GLY A 75 20.79 -49.71 24.46
CA GLY A 75 20.74 -49.17 23.10
C GLY A 75 19.46 -48.36 22.91
N GLN A 76 19.57 -47.03 22.97
CA GLN A 76 18.52 -46.13 22.50
C GLN A 76 18.48 -46.22 20.96
N THR A 77 17.50 -46.93 20.41
CA THR A 77 17.13 -46.81 19.00
C THR A 77 16.47 -45.45 18.80
N SER A 78 17.23 -44.46 18.31
CA SER A 78 16.66 -43.19 17.86
C SER A 78 15.84 -43.43 16.60
N GLU A 79 14.51 -43.29 16.66
CA GLU A 79 13.66 -43.32 15.47
C GLU A 79 14.04 -42.16 14.53
N THR A 80 14.24 -42.46 13.24
CA THR A 80 14.53 -41.46 12.20
C THR A 80 13.26 -40.69 11.83
N ARG A 81 13.30 -39.35 11.85
CA ARG A 81 12.16 -38.50 11.47
C ARG A 81 12.27 -38.10 9.99
N LEU A 82 11.22 -38.40 9.21
CA LEU A 82 11.09 -37.99 7.81
C LEU A 82 10.49 -36.57 7.69
N LEU A 83 11.11 -35.72 6.86
CA LEU A 83 10.75 -34.32 6.64
C LEU A 83 10.34 -34.09 5.19
N ALA A 84 9.17 -33.48 4.98
CA ALA A 84 8.64 -33.16 3.65
C ALA A 84 9.11 -31.75 3.22
N MET A 85 10.41 -31.65 2.93
CA MET A 85 11.08 -30.41 2.55
C MET A 85 11.13 -30.23 1.03
N THR A 86 11.20 -28.97 0.58
CA THR A 86 11.41 -28.60 -0.82
C THR A 86 12.75 -29.07 -1.37
N ASP A 87 13.80 -29.02 -0.54
CA ASP A 87 15.14 -29.52 -0.86
C ASP A 87 15.39 -30.86 -0.16
N ASP A 88 15.47 -31.93 -0.94
CA ASP A 88 15.78 -33.26 -0.42
C ASP A 88 17.27 -33.47 -0.12
N GLN A 89 18.13 -32.54 -0.56
CA GLN A 89 19.56 -32.48 -0.24
C GLN A 89 19.88 -31.44 0.84
N ALA A 90 18.87 -30.87 1.51
CA ALA A 90 19.06 -29.83 2.51
C ALA A 90 20.13 -30.23 3.55
N SER A 91 20.93 -29.25 3.97
CA SER A 91 21.97 -29.47 4.98
C SER A 91 21.36 -29.92 6.31
N GLN A 92 22.20 -30.49 7.17
CA GLN A 92 21.73 -30.96 8.48
C GLN A 92 21.15 -29.81 9.31
N GLU A 93 21.82 -28.66 9.33
CA GLU A 93 21.36 -27.48 10.05
C GLU A 93 20.00 -26.98 9.53
N THR A 94 19.77 -27.03 8.21
CA THR A 94 18.48 -26.62 7.61
C THR A 94 17.36 -27.60 7.93
N LYS A 95 17.65 -28.92 7.95
CA LYS A 95 16.72 -29.94 8.44
C LYS A 95 16.36 -29.73 9.91
N GLU A 96 17.34 -29.33 10.73
CA GLU A 96 17.13 -29.02 12.15
C GLU A 96 16.25 -27.79 12.34
N LEU A 97 16.49 -26.71 11.58
CA LEU A 97 15.61 -25.52 11.59
C LEU A 97 14.17 -25.89 11.19
N TYR A 98 14.00 -26.63 10.10
CA TYR A 98 12.68 -27.06 9.65
C TYR A 98 11.97 -27.89 10.74
N ALA A 99 12.67 -28.84 11.35
CA ALA A 99 12.12 -29.67 12.42
C ALA A 99 11.73 -28.83 13.66
N TYR A 100 12.54 -27.84 14.02
CA TYR A 100 12.30 -26.90 15.12
C TYR A 100 11.03 -26.08 14.89
N LEU A 101 10.92 -25.40 13.74
CA LEU A 101 9.74 -24.59 13.38
C LEU A 101 8.46 -25.44 13.34
N LYS A 102 8.56 -26.66 12.81
CA LYS A 102 7.45 -27.60 12.77
C LYS A 102 7.04 -28.12 14.15
N ASP A 103 7.96 -28.20 15.10
CA ASP A 103 7.65 -28.55 16.48
C ASP A 103 7.05 -27.36 17.24
N LEU A 104 7.37 -26.11 16.87
CA LEU A 104 6.66 -24.92 17.34
C LEU A 104 5.21 -24.89 16.87
N ASN A 105 4.91 -25.30 15.63
CA ASN A 105 3.51 -25.43 15.16
C ASN A 105 2.67 -26.46 15.94
N LYS A 106 3.25 -27.20 16.89
CA LYS A 106 2.50 -28.10 17.81
C LYS A 106 2.22 -27.45 19.17
N LYS A 107 2.76 -26.27 19.41
CA LYS A 107 2.67 -25.50 20.65
C LYS A 107 1.99 -24.17 20.39
N LYS A 108 1.87 -23.37 21.45
CA LYS A 108 1.36 -22.01 21.40
C LYS A 108 2.46 -20.95 21.31
N ASP A 109 3.70 -21.40 21.34
CA ASP A 109 4.88 -20.53 21.36
C ASP A 109 5.09 -19.96 19.95
N ILE A 110 5.13 -18.64 19.83
CA ILE A 110 5.29 -17.92 18.57
C ILE A 110 6.58 -17.08 18.67
N LEU A 111 7.50 -17.31 17.74
CA LEU A 111 8.73 -16.51 17.65
C LEU A 111 8.41 -15.10 17.17
N PHE A 112 8.93 -14.09 17.86
CA PHE A 112 8.88 -12.72 17.39
C PHE A 112 10.04 -12.44 16.43
N GLY A 113 9.75 -11.81 15.30
CA GLY A 113 10.73 -11.40 14.29
C GLY A 113 10.70 -9.91 13.98
N GLN A 114 11.84 -9.37 13.54
CA GLN A 114 11.92 -8.00 13.02
C GLN A 114 12.84 -7.94 11.78
N GLN A 115 12.37 -7.27 10.73
CA GLN A 115 13.18 -6.91 9.55
C GLN A 115 14.22 -5.83 9.90
N HIS A 116 15.44 -5.91 9.37
CA HIS A 116 16.54 -4.99 9.63
C HIS A 116 16.86 -4.77 11.12
N ALA A 117 16.68 -5.81 11.94
CA ALA A 117 16.74 -5.72 13.39
C ALA A 117 18.09 -5.25 13.96
N LEU A 118 19.17 -5.35 13.18
CA LEU A 118 20.54 -5.03 13.59
C LEU A 118 21.14 -3.80 12.91
N ASP A 119 20.53 -3.31 11.83
CA ASP A 119 21.08 -2.25 10.99
C ASP A 119 20.12 -1.08 10.74
N GLU A 120 18.82 -1.22 11.02
CA GLU A 120 17.88 -0.10 11.02
C GLU A 120 17.18 0.04 12.37
N GLY A 121 17.09 1.29 12.81
CA GLY A 121 16.45 1.63 14.08
C GLY A 121 16.80 3.03 14.53
N VAL A 122 15.83 3.67 15.19
CA VAL A 122 15.89 5.07 15.60
C VAL A 122 16.79 5.28 16.83
N THR A 123 17.11 4.21 17.55
CA THR A 123 18.01 4.24 18.71
C THR A 123 19.46 3.83 18.39
N LEU A 124 19.73 3.42 17.15
CA LEU A 124 21.06 2.96 16.71
C LEU A 124 21.93 4.17 16.38
N THR A 125 23.11 4.27 17.00
CA THR A 125 24.03 5.43 16.83
C THR A 125 25.17 5.18 15.85
N SER A 126 25.47 3.91 15.54
CA SER A 126 26.54 3.55 14.62
C SER A 126 26.24 4.10 13.20
N GLU A 127 27.21 4.75 12.56
CA GLU A 127 27.06 5.29 11.20
C GLU A 127 27.43 4.25 10.11
N GLY A 128 27.13 4.56 8.85
CA GLY A 128 27.55 3.77 7.68
C GLY A 128 26.67 2.54 7.40
N SER A 129 27.25 1.50 6.82
CA SER A 129 26.51 0.30 6.40
C SER A 129 26.05 -0.57 7.58
N ARG A 130 26.60 -0.39 8.78
CA ARG A 130 26.30 -1.20 9.98
C ARG A 130 26.50 -2.71 9.76
N ALA A 131 27.37 -3.08 8.82
CA ALA A 131 27.71 -4.48 8.56
C ALA A 131 28.22 -5.15 9.84
N GLY A 132 27.60 -6.26 10.24
CA GLY A 132 27.97 -7.00 11.45
C GLY A 132 27.59 -6.32 12.78
N SER A 133 26.74 -5.29 12.74
CA SER A 133 26.22 -4.61 13.94
C SER A 133 25.53 -5.57 14.91
N THR A 134 25.55 -5.22 16.19
CA THR A 134 24.78 -5.89 17.25
C THR A 134 23.84 -4.94 17.98
N ASP A 135 23.72 -3.69 17.50
CA ASP A 135 22.76 -2.72 18.02
C ASP A 135 21.35 -3.12 17.56
N SER A 136 20.30 -2.85 18.35
CA SER A 136 18.93 -3.21 17.99
C SER A 136 17.91 -2.40 18.78
N ASP A 137 16.92 -1.83 18.09
CA ASP A 137 15.80 -1.11 18.75
C ASP A 137 15.03 -2.05 19.68
N VAL A 138 14.79 -3.30 19.29
CA VAL A 138 14.09 -4.29 20.11
C VAL A 138 14.89 -4.61 21.37
N LYS A 139 16.21 -4.80 21.25
CA LYS A 139 17.09 -4.97 22.42
C LYS A 139 17.06 -3.77 23.34
N ASN A 140 17.08 -2.56 22.80
CA ASN A 140 17.01 -1.35 23.60
C ASN A 140 15.64 -1.19 24.28
N ALA A 141 14.55 -1.61 23.62
CA ALA A 141 13.18 -1.53 24.13
C ALA A 141 12.92 -2.51 25.30
N VAL A 142 13.28 -3.79 25.13
CA VAL A 142 12.87 -4.88 26.04
C VAL A 142 14.03 -5.64 26.69
N GLY A 143 15.28 -5.34 26.31
CA GLY A 143 16.47 -5.97 26.87
C GLY A 143 16.82 -7.33 26.24
N ASP A 144 16.18 -7.70 25.13
CA ASP A 144 16.45 -8.91 24.35
C ASP A 144 16.28 -8.67 22.84
N TYR A 145 16.88 -9.50 22.01
CA TYR A 145 16.76 -9.45 20.55
C TYR A 145 15.51 -10.19 20.06
N PRO A 146 15.00 -9.89 18.84
CA PRO A 146 14.02 -10.77 18.21
C PRO A 146 14.60 -12.18 17.99
N ALA A 147 13.73 -13.18 17.95
CA ALA A 147 14.14 -14.55 17.64
C ALA A 147 14.42 -14.75 16.14
N VAL A 148 13.72 -14.01 15.28
CA VAL A 148 13.87 -14.06 13.81
C VAL A 148 14.37 -12.71 13.28
N PHE A 149 15.45 -12.75 12.52
CA PHE A 149 16.12 -11.59 11.94
C PHE A 149 15.88 -11.57 10.43
N GLY A 150 15.28 -10.49 9.94
CA GLY A 150 14.92 -10.34 8.54
C GLY A 150 15.85 -9.38 7.78
N TRP A 151 16.13 -9.71 6.52
CA TRP A 151 16.78 -8.84 5.52
C TRP A 151 16.08 -8.97 4.18
N ASP A 152 16.39 -8.07 3.25
CA ASP A 152 15.95 -8.17 1.86
C ASP A 152 17.13 -8.33 0.88
N THR A 153 16.85 -8.92 -0.28
CA THR A 153 17.75 -8.86 -1.44
C THR A 153 18.13 -7.46 -1.90
N LEU A 154 17.38 -6.40 -1.56
CA LEU A 154 17.80 -5.01 -1.77
C LEU A 154 19.15 -4.70 -1.10
N SER A 155 19.49 -5.40 -0.01
CA SER A 155 20.83 -5.35 0.59
C SER A 155 21.92 -5.88 -0.35
N LEU A 156 21.64 -6.91 -1.15
CA LEU A 156 22.58 -7.46 -2.15
C LEU A 156 22.82 -6.49 -3.30
N ASP A 157 21.79 -5.77 -3.70
CA ASP A 157 21.85 -4.81 -4.80
C ASP A 157 22.33 -3.41 -4.34
N GLY A 158 22.50 -3.22 -3.03
CA GLY A 158 23.09 -2.00 -2.45
C GLY A 158 22.10 -0.87 -2.17
N TYR A 159 20.81 -1.18 -2.13
CA TYR A 159 19.72 -0.23 -1.88
C TYR A 159 19.32 -0.13 -0.40
N GLU A 160 19.59 -1.18 0.37
CA GLU A 160 19.36 -1.22 1.83
C GLU A 160 20.64 -1.59 2.57
N LYS A 161 20.72 -1.21 3.86
CA LYS A 161 21.83 -1.65 4.72
C LYS A 161 21.75 -3.18 4.90
N PRO A 162 22.90 -3.88 4.93
CA PRO A 162 24.25 -3.36 4.97
C PRO A 162 24.91 -3.25 3.58
N GLY A 163 24.10 -3.21 2.52
CA GLY A 163 24.54 -3.10 1.13
C GLY A 163 25.32 -1.82 0.82
N VAL A 164 26.06 -1.86 -0.29
CA VAL A 164 26.84 -0.75 -0.82
C VAL A 164 26.41 -0.49 -2.26
N SER A 165 25.84 0.69 -2.51
CA SER A 165 25.37 1.09 -3.83
C SER A 165 26.49 0.97 -4.88
N GLY A 166 26.20 0.25 -5.98
CA GLY A 166 27.15 0.05 -7.08
C GLY A 166 28.26 -0.98 -6.82
N ASP A 167 28.30 -1.63 -5.64
CA ASP A 167 29.29 -2.68 -5.32
C ASP A 167 28.62 -3.97 -4.80
N PRO A 168 28.08 -4.81 -5.70
CA PRO A 168 27.44 -6.06 -5.32
C PRO A 168 28.35 -7.03 -4.54
N LYS A 169 29.67 -6.99 -4.79
CA LYS A 169 30.61 -7.87 -4.07
C LYS A 169 30.73 -7.45 -2.61
N GLN A 170 30.88 -6.16 -2.36
CA GLN A 170 30.92 -5.64 -1.00
C GLN A 170 29.57 -5.80 -0.30
N SER A 171 28.45 -5.62 -1.02
CA SER A 171 27.11 -5.91 -0.50
C SER A 171 26.95 -7.36 -0.03
N ILE A 172 27.36 -8.34 -0.86
CA ILE A 172 27.35 -9.76 -0.48
C ILE A 172 28.21 -10.00 0.76
N ALA A 173 29.42 -9.42 0.82
CA ALA A 173 30.32 -9.58 1.96
C ALA A 173 29.73 -8.98 3.26
N ASN A 174 29.15 -7.78 3.18
CA ASN A 174 28.52 -7.10 4.31
C ASN A 174 27.28 -7.85 4.83
N LEU A 175 26.43 -8.32 3.91
CA LEU A 175 25.24 -9.08 4.28
C LEU A 175 25.62 -10.44 4.87
N THR A 176 26.61 -11.14 4.28
CA THR A 176 27.18 -12.37 4.85
C THR A 176 27.64 -12.13 6.29
N HIS A 177 28.40 -11.05 6.53
CA HIS A 177 28.89 -10.74 7.88
C HIS A 177 27.74 -10.51 8.87
N SER A 178 26.72 -9.74 8.48
CA SER A 178 25.59 -9.38 9.34
C SER A 178 24.71 -10.58 9.67
N MET A 179 24.43 -11.44 8.68
CA MET A 179 23.72 -12.70 8.87
C MET A 179 24.51 -13.68 9.76
N LYS A 180 25.84 -13.76 9.59
CA LYS A 180 26.69 -14.53 10.51
C LYS A 180 26.62 -14.00 11.94
N THR A 181 26.59 -12.68 12.13
CA THR A 181 26.42 -12.07 13.46
C THR A 181 25.08 -12.44 14.08
N ALA A 182 23.96 -12.34 13.36
CA ALA A 182 22.65 -12.76 13.88
C ALA A 182 22.61 -14.26 14.23
N HIS A 183 23.20 -15.12 13.39
CA HIS A 183 23.32 -16.54 13.71
C HIS A 183 24.17 -16.79 14.96
N GLN A 184 25.28 -16.07 15.14
CA GLN A 184 26.14 -16.17 16.33
C GLN A 184 25.42 -15.73 17.62
N LEU A 185 24.49 -14.78 17.52
CA LEU A 185 23.59 -14.41 18.63
C LEU A 185 22.60 -15.54 18.97
N GLY A 186 22.36 -16.48 18.05
CA GLY A 186 21.37 -17.57 18.18
C GLY A 186 20.09 -17.37 17.38
N GLY A 187 20.06 -16.34 16.51
CA GLY A 187 18.89 -15.96 15.74
C GLY A 187 18.60 -16.88 14.56
N ILE A 188 17.33 -16.91 14.15
CA ILE A 188 16.88 -17.50 12.89
C ILE A 188 16.91 -16.41 11.82
N ILE A 189 17.40 -16.74 10.62
CA ILE A 189 17.52 -15.79 9.52
C ILE A 189 16.38 -16.01 8.52
N THR A 190 15.74 -14.93 8.10
CA THR A 190 14.81 -14.91 6.97
C THR A 190 15.22 -13.82 5.98
N MET A 191 14.97 -14.05 4.70
CA MET A 191 15.30 -13.13 3.63
C MET A 191 14.14 -12.99 2.64
N SER A 192 13.60 -11.79 2.55
CA SER A 192 12.58 -11.40 1.57
C SER A 192 13.22 -10.96 0.24
N THR A 193 12.37 -10.69 -0.75
CA THR A 193 12.83 -10.17 -2.04
C THR A 193 12.01 -8.98 -2.53
N HIS A 194 12.69 -7.87 -2.79
CA HIS A 194 12.16 -6.69 -3.50
C HIS A 194 13.04 -6.32 -4.72
N PRO A 195 13.18 -7.22 -5.71
CA PRO A 195 13.99 -6.95 -6.89
C PRO A 195 13.46 -5.77 -7.70
N HIS A 196 14.38 -4.90 -8.14
CA HIS A 196 14.11 -3.88 -9.16
C HIS A 196 13.56 -4.51 -10.45
N ASN A 197 12.80 -3.73 -11.21
CA ASN A 197 12.20 -4.14 -12.47
C ASN A 197 13.29 -4.39 -13.55
N PHE A 198 13.44 -5.65 -13.97
CA PHE A 198 14.45 -6.07 -14.96
C PHE A 198 14.23 -5.50 -16.38
N VAL A 199 13.01 -5.08 -16.70
CA VAL A 199 12.64 -4.56 -18.02
C VAL A 199 12.94 -3.07 -18.10
N THR A 200 12.44 -2.29 -17.14
CA THR A 200 12.50 -0.81 -17.15
C THR A 200 13.68 -0.25 -16.37
N GLY A 201 14.23 -1.00 -15.41
CA GLY A 201 15.20 -0.53 -14.43
C GLY A 201 14.59 0.23 -13.25
N GLY A 202 13.26 0.36 -13.20
CA GLY A 202 12.52 0.95 -12.08
C GLY A 202 12.60 0.10 -10.81
N ASP A 203 11.99 0.58 -9.75
CA ASP A 203 11.93 -0.13 -8.46
C ASP A 203 10.95 -1.33 -8.52
N PHE A 204 10.84 -2.11 -7.45
CA PHE A 204 9.91 -3.24 -7.34
C PHE A 204 8.43 -2.85 -7.56
N ASN A 205 8.09 -1.58 -7.34
CA ASN A 205 6.75 -1.02 -7.53
C ASN A 205 6.47 -0.45 -8.94
N ASP A 206 7.48 -0.38 -9.81
CA ASP A 206 7.26 -0.14 -11.24
C ASP A 206 6.71 -1.43 -11.86
N THR A 207 5.40 -1.52 -12.02
CA THR A 207 4.75 -2.73 -12.51
C THR A 207 4.75 -2.85 -14.04
N SER A 208 5.33 -1.88 -14.75
CA SER A 208 5.30 -1.86 -16.22
C SER A 208 6.28 -2.85 -16.86
N GLY A 209 6.08 -3.15 -18.15
CA GLY A 209 7.03 -3.93 -18.95
C GLY A 209 6.81 -5.45 -19.01
N ASN A 210 5.74 -6.00 -18.41
CA ASN A 210 5.43 -7.44 -18.43
C ASN A 210 6.60 -8.31 -17.91
N VAL A 211 7.17 -7.88 -16.78
CA VAL A 211 8.46 -8.35 -16.26
C VAL A 211 8.55 -9.86 -16.15
N VAL A 212 7.53 -10.52 -15.58
CA VAL A 212 7.54 -11.98 -15.36
C VAL A 212 7.75 -12.76 -16.66
N GLN A 213 7.05 -12.37 -17.74
CA GLN A 213 7.22 -13.02 -19.03
C GLN A 213 8.62 -12.81 -19.60
N GLU A 214 9.19 -11.62 -19.40
CA GLU A 214 10.52 -11.29 -19.93
C GLU A 214 11.67 -11.95 -19.15
N ILE A 215 11.49 -12.24 -17.86
CA ILE A 215 12.53 -12.86 -17.02
C ILE A 215 12.47 -14.39 -16.97
N LEU A 216 11.33 -15.00 -17.31
CA LEU A 216 11.23 -16.47 -17.40
C LEU A 216 12.04 -17.02 -18.60
N PRO A 217 12.46 -18.29 -18.56
CA PRO A 217 13.09 -18.95 -19.70
C PRO A 217 12.30 -18.74 -21.00
N GLY A 218 12.98 -18.20 -22.02
CA GLY A 218 12.36 -17.79 -23.30
C GLY A 218 12.18 -16.27 -23.45
N GLY A 219 12.17 -15.52 -22.35
CA GLY A 219 12.09 -14.06 -22.32
C GLY A 219 13.45 -13.37 -22.50
N SER A 220 13.42 -12.09 -22.91
CA SER A 220 14.63 -11.34 -23.28
C SER A 220 15.51 -10.94 -22.08
N LYS A 221 14.96 -10.99 -20.87
CA LYS A 221 15.58 -10.57 -19.60
C LYS A 221 15.98 -11.74 -18.70
N ASN A 222 15.77 -12.99 -19.13
CA ASN A 222 16.10 -14.18 -18.33
C ASN A 222 17.57 -14.23 -17.87
N ASN A 223 18.52 -13.81 -18.72
CA ASN A 223 19.93 -13.76 -18.32
C ASN A 223 20.18 -12.78 -17.17
N GLN A 224 19.51 -11.63 -17.14
CA GLN A 224 19.66 -10.64 -16.07
C GLN A 224 19.04 -11.15 -14.76
N PHE A 225 17.91 -11.85 -14.86
CA PHE A 225 17.30 -12.49 -13.72
C PHE A 225 18.17 -13.63 -13.15
N ASN A 226 18.79 -14.44 -14.00
CA ASN A 226 19.74 -15.48 -13.58
C ASN A 226 20.97 -14.90 -12.89
N GLN A 227 21.49 -13.77 -13.36
CA GLN A 227 22.60 -13.07 -12.69
C GLN A 227 22.20 -12.54 -11.30
N TRP A 228 20.94 -12.15 -11.10
CA TRP A 228 20.43 -11.79 -9.79
C TRP A 228 20.29 -13.01 -8.88
N LEU A 229 19.76 -14.12 -9.39
CA LEU A 229 19.72 -15.40 -8.66
C LEU A 229 21.12 -15.93 -8.32
N ASP A 230 22.11 -15.70 -9.18
CA ASP A 230 23.52 -16.03 -8.93
C ASP A 230 24.07 -15.30 -7.69
N ARG A 231 23.71 -14.02 -7.48
CA ARG A 231 24.11 -13.26 -6.28
C ARG A 231 23.49 -13.85 -5.01
N ILE A 232 22.23 -14.26 -5.07
CA ILE A 232 21.54 -14.92 -3.96
C ILE A 232 22.21 -16.26 -3.65
N ALA A 233 22.55 -17.05 -4.68
CA ALA A 233 23.28 -18.29 -4.49
C ALA A 233 24.68 -18.07 -3.89
N GLU A 234 25.40 -17.03 -4.33
CA GLU A 234 26.71 -16.68 -3.78
C GLU A 234 26.62 -16.34 -2.28
N LEU A 235 25.65 -15.52 -1.88
CA LEU A 235 25.35 -15.28 -0.46
C LEU A 235 25.12 -16.59 0.28
N ALA A 236 24.22 -17.44 -0.23
CA ALA A 236 23.84 -18.70 0.41
C ALA A 236 25.05 -19.63 0.63
N HIS A 237 25.97 -19.71 -0.35
CA HIS A 237 27.21 -20.48 -0.25
C HIS A 237 28.23 -19.90 0.75
N ASN A 238 28.23 -18.57 0.92
CA ASN A 238 29.11 -17.87 1.86
C ASN A 238 28.60 -17.92 3.32
N LEU A 239 27.32 -18.21 3.53
CA LEU A 239 26.69 -18.34 4.84
C LEU A 239 27.11 -19.62 5.56
N LYS A 240 28.32 -19.56 6.14
CA LYS A 240 28.91 -20.61 6.96
C LYS A 240 29.41 -20.04 8.28
N THR A 241 29.22 -20.79 9.36
CA THR A 241 29.90 -20.58 10.64
C THR A 241 31.42 -20.64 10.48
N ASP A 242 32.16 -20.22 11.50
CA ASP A 242 33.63 -20.25 11.47
C ASP A 242 34.17 -21.69 11.49
N GLU A 243 33.37 -22.65 11.96
CA GLU A 243 33.61 -24.09 11.87
C GLU A 243 33.23 -24.70 10.51
N GLY A 244 32.73 -23.89 9.57
CA GLY A 244 32.36 -24.31 8.22
C GLY A 244 30.98 -24.96 8.09
N LYS A 245 30.17 -25.00 9.16
CA LYS A 245 28.76 -25.46 9.09
C LYS A 245 27.90 -24.43 8.39
N THR A 246 26.97 -24.89 7.56
CA THR A 246 26.03 -24.01 6.83
C THR A 246 25.07 -23.30 7.77
N ILE A 247 24.76 -22.04 7.47
CA ILE A 247 23.77 -21.24 8.20
C ILE A 247 22.46 -21.28 7.41
N PRO A 248 21.35 -21.78 8.00
CA PRO A 248 20.06 -21.84 7.33
C PRO A 248 19.40 -20.46 7.15
N VAL A 249 18.64 -20.30 6.07
CA VAL A 249 17.85 -19.10 5.76
C VAL A 249 16.44 -19.49 5.34
N ILE A 250 15.42 -18.82 5.87
CA ILE A 250 14.07 -18.86 5.34
C ILE A 250 14.01 -17.87 4.16
N PHE A 251 14.05 -18.35 2.93
CA PHE A 251 14.01 -17.53 1.73
C PHE A 251 12.58 -17.36 1.23
N ARG A 252 12.11 -16.11 1.08
CA ARG A 252 10.71 -15.76 0.79
C ARG A 252 10.60 -14.94 -0.51
N PRO A 253 10.61 -15.60 -1.68
CA PRO A 253 10.57 -14.91 -2.96
C PRO A 253 9.14 -14.46 -3.34
N PHE A 254 9.03 -13.29 -3.97
CA PHE A 254 7.82 -12.77 -4.63
C PHE A 254 6.54 -12.78 -3.78
N HIS A 255 6.64 -12.35 -2.53
CA HIS A 255 5.54 -12.17 -1.59
C HIS A 255 4.47 -11.15 -2.03
N GLU A 256 3.29 -11.21 -1.41
CA GLU A 256 2.14 -10.29 -1.66
C GLU A 256 1.67 -10.15 -3.12
N GLN A 257 1.99 -11.12 -3.97
CA GLN A 257 1.53 -11.28 -5.35
C GLN A 257 0.01 -11.25 -5.56
N THR A 258 -0.80 -11.44 -4.52
CA THR A 258 -2.26 -11.24 -4.61
C THR A 258 -2.66 -9.77 -4.66
N GLY A 259 -1.75 -8.86 -4.30
CA GLY A 259 -1.84 -7.43 -4.54
C GLY A 259 -1.36 -7.04 -5.94
N SER A 260 -1.37 -5.73 -6.22
CA SER A 260 -1.02 -5.16 -7.53
C SER A 260 0.04 -4.05 -7.45
N TRP A 261 0.72 -3.92 -6.30
CA TRP A 261 1.76 -2.92 -6.06
C TRP A 261 3.17 -3.39 -6.44
N PHE A 262 3.36 -4.67 -6.73
CA PHE A 262 4.63 -5.22 -7.23
C PHE A 262 4.52 -5.70 -8.66
N TRP A 263 5.62 -5.67 -9.42
CA TRP A 263 5.62 -6.11 -10.82
C TRP A 263 5.29 -7.60 -11.01
N TRP A 264 5.41 -8.43 -9.97
CA TRP A 264 4.97 -9.84 -9.94
C TRP A 264 3.53 -10.03 -9.44
N GLY A 265 2.81 -8.93 -9.17
CA GLY A 265 1.44 -8.91 -8.65
C GLY A 265 0.36 -9.28 -9.66
N GLU A 266 -0.88 -9.41 -9.19
CA GLU A 266 -2.00 -10.01 -9.95
C GLU A 266 -2.44 -9.18 -11.17
N SER A 267 -2.19 -7.87 -11.18
CA SER A 267 -2.54 -6.98 -12.30
C SER A 267 -1.68 -7.22 -13.54
N THR A 268 -0.45 -7.68 -13.35
CA THR A 268 0.54 -7.86 -14.42
C THR A 268 0.92 -9.33 -14.65
N THR A 269 0.67 -10.18 -13.66
CA THR A 269 1.12 -11.57 -13.65
C THR A 269 -0.06 -12.51 -13.42
N ASN A 270 -0.32 -13.39 -14.39
CA ASN A 270 -1.36 -14.40 -14.21
C ASN A 270 -0.91 -15.52 -13.24
N PRO A 271 -1.85 -16.31 -12.69
CA PRO A 271 -1.51 -17.32 -11.69
C PRO A 271 -0.49 -18.38 -12.15
N GLU A 272 -0.55 -18.83 -13.40
CA GLU A 272 0.39 -19.83 -13.91
C GLU A 272 1.78 -19.25 -14.17
N GLN A 273 1.86 -17.99 -14.62
CA GLN A 273 3.12 -17.25 -14.73
C GLN A 273 3.78 -17.09 -13.36
N TYR A 274 3.02 -16.73 -12.32
CA TYR A 274 3.56 -16.64 -10.96
C TYR A 274 4.06 -18.00 -10.46
N LYS A 275 3.28 -19.07 -10.66
CA LYS A 275 3.72 -20.44 -10.29
C LYS A 275 5.01 -20.82 -11.03
N ALA A 276 5.11 -20.52 -12.33
CA ALA A 276 6.31 -20.78 -13.11
C ALA A 276 7.51 -19.97 -12.61
N LEU A 277 7.32 -18.69 -12.26
CA LEU A 277 8.35 -17.83 -11.67
C LEU A 277 8.87 -18.41 -10.36
N TYR A 278 7.97 -18.74 -9.43
CA TYR A 278 8.35 -19.28 -8.13
C TYR A 278 9.09 -20.62 -8.29
N ARG A 279 8.55 -21.55 -9.10
CA ARG A 279 9.19 -22.85 -9.37
C ARG A 279 10.56 -22.69 -10.00
N TYR A 280 10.68 -21.80 -10.99
CA TYR A 280 11.95 -21.55 -11.66
C TYR A 280 13.01 -21.01 -10.70
N THR A 281 12.65 -20.08 -9.81
CA THR A 281 13.56 -19.58 -8.77
C THR A 281 14.03 -20.69 -7.84
N VAL A 282 13.12 -21.53 -7.35
CA VAL A 282 13.47 -22.68 -6.49
C VAL A 282 14.41 -23.64 -7.22
N GLU A 283 14.06 -24.08 -8.43
CA GLU A 283 14.87 -25.03 -9.21
C GLU A 283 16.22 -24.44 -9.62
N TYR A 284 16.27 -23.15 -9.96
CA TYR A 284 17.54 -22.50 -10.28
C TYR A 284 18.48 -22.51 -9.08
N LEU A 285 18.01 -22.06 -7.91
CA LEU A 285 18.81 -22.01 -6.69
C LEU A 285 19.18 -23.41 -6.19
N ARG A 286 18.20 -24.31 -6.06
CA ARG A 286 18.39 -25.67 -5.52
C ARG A 286 19.16 -26.57 -6.50
N ASP A 287 18.68 -26.68 -7.73
CA ASP A 287 19.16 -27.71 -8.67
C ASP A 287 20.34 -27.22 -9.51
N GLN A 288 20.32 -25.98 -9.99
CA GLN A 288 21.39 -25.45 -10.85
C GLN A 288 22.54 -24.86 -10.05
N LYS A 289 22.25 -24.17 -8.95
CA LYS A 289 23.25 -23.50 -8.10
C LYS A 289 23.63 -24.30 -6.85
N GLY A 290 22.96 -25.41 -6.55
CA GLY A 290 23.30 -26.30 -5.43
C GLY A 290 23.13 -25.63 -4.06
N VAL A 291 22.15 -24.75 -3.92
CA VAL A 291 21.85 -24.08 -2.65
C VAL A 291 21.08 -25.05 -1.75
N HIS A 292 21.69 -25.46 -0.64
CA HIS A 292 21.15 -26.47 0.28
C HIS A 292 20.87 -25.98 1.69
N ASN A 293 20.93 -24.66 1.91
CA ASN A 293 20.67 -24.03 3.20
C ASN A 293 19.38 -23.20 3.25
N PHE A 294 18.49 -23.31 2.24
CA PHE A 294 17.23 -22.56 2.20
C PHE A 294 16.02 -23.40 2.63
N LEU A 295 15.09 -22.73 3.32
CA LEU A 295 13.69 -23.11 3.42
C LEU A 295 12.87 -22.13 2.58
N TYR A 296 11.94 -22.60 1.74
CA TYR A 296 11.19 -21.73 0.84
C TYR A 296 9.84 -21.32 1.44
N ALA A 297 9.62 -20.01 1.59
CA ALA A 297 8.39 -19.45 2.11
C ALA A 297 7.52 -18.83 1.00
N TYR A 298 6.21 -19.08 1.07
CA TYR A 298 5.21 -18.53 0.15
C TYR A 298 4.18 -17.74 0.96
N SER A 299 4.10 -16.43 0.73
CA SER A 299 3.23 -15.52 1.50
C SER A 299 2.39 -14.59 0.63
N PRO A 300 1.17 -15.02 0.25
CA PRO A 300 0.13 -14.11 -0.21
C PRO A 300 -0.19 -13.01 0.81
N GLY A 301 -0.74 -11.90 0.32
CA GLY A 301 -1.37 -10.91 1.20
C GLY A 301 -2.65 -11.48 1.83
N ALA A 302 -3.00 -10.98 3.02
CA ALA A 302 -4.17 -11.42 3.77
C ALA A 302 -5.52 -11.00 3.15
N GLY A 303 -6.62 -11.53 3.70
CA GLY A 303 -7.98 -11.04 3.44
C GLY A 303 -8.63 -11.50 2.14
N ASN A 304 -8.03 -12.43 1.39
CA ASN A 304 -8.59 -12.96 0.15
C ASN A 304 -8.89 -14.47 0.22
N ASP A 305 -9.87 -14.92 -0.56
CA ASP A 305 -10.22 -16.33 -0.76
C ASP A 305 -9.32 -17.01 -1.82
N ARG A 306 -8.26 -16.34 -2.27
CA ARG A 306 -7.43 -16.71 -3.40
C ARG A 306 -6.08 -17.30 -2.99
N TYR A 307 -5.85 -17.60 -1.71
CA TYR A 307 -4.57 -18.07 -1.18
C TYR A 307 -3.91 -19.16 -2.05
N PHE A 308 -4.66 -20.18 -2.49
CA PHE A 308 -4.11 -21.27 -3.30
C PHE A 308 -4.10 -21.01 -4.81
N LYS A 309 -4.64 -19.89 -5.30
CA LYS A 309 -4.74 -19.57 -6.73
C LYS A 309 -3.35 -19.53 -7.38
N THR A 310 -2.38 -18.95 -6.69
CA THR A 310 -0.98 -18.79 -7.15
C THR A 310 -0.02 -19.77 -6.46
N TYR A 311 -0.53 -20.76 -5.71
CA TYR A 311 0.30 -21.69 -4.96
C TYR A 311 1.16 -22.55 -5.90
N PRO A 312 2.50 -22.53 -5.76
CA PRO A 312 3.40 -23.23 -6.68
C PRO A 312 3.39 -24.75 -6.48
N GLY A 313 2.80 -25.26 -5.39
CA GLY A 313 2.63 -26.68 -5.10
C GLY A 313 3.51 -27.18 -3.94
N ASP A 314 3.13 -28.31 -3.35
CA ASP A 314 3.74 -28.85 -2.13
C ASP A 314 5.24 -29.21 -2.26
N ALA A 315 5.74 -29.36 -3.50
CA ALA A 315 7.14 -29.65 -3.80
C ALA A 315 8.06 -28.41 -3.81
N TYR A 316 7.49 -27.21 -3.69
CA TYR A 316 8.21 -25.95 -3.85
C TYR A 316 8.14 -25.05 -2.60
N VAL A 317 7.39 -25.44 -1.57
CA VAL A 317 7.13 -24.58 -0.39
C VAL A 317 7.34 -25.37 0.90
N ASP A 318 8.15 -24.84 1.80
CA ASP A 318 8.36 -25.34 3.16
C ASP A 318 7.48 -24.62 4.18
N VAL A 319 7.32 -23.30 4.01
CA VAL A 319 6.60 -22.40 4.91
C VAL A 319 5.43 -21.74 4.17
N LEU A 320 4.21 -22.05 4.60
CA LEU A 320 3.01 -21.30 4.25
C LEU A 320 2.96 -20.04 5.12
N GLY A 321 3.07 -18.88 4.48
CA GLY A 321 3.04 -17.57 5.09
C GLY A 321 1.79 -16.78 4.72
N ILE A 322 1.54 -15.69 5.44
CA ILE A 322 0.62 -14.63 5.03
C ILE A 322 1.14 -13.29 5.55
N ASP A 323 0.91 -12.23 4.78
CA ASP A 323 1.34 -10.87 5.12
C ASP A 323 0.11 -10.01 5.44
N SER A 324 0.07 -9.37 6.61
CA SER A 324 -1.13 -8.68 7.11
C SER A 324 -0.84 -7.44 7.94
N TYR A 325 -1.13 -6.27 7.38
CA TYR A 325 -1.05 -4.98 8.06
C TYR A 325 -2.45 -4.47 8.45
N ASP A 326 -2.55 -3.85 9.63
CA ASP A 326 -3.78 -3.25 10.13
C ASP A 326 -4.02 -1.84 9.54
N ASP A 327 -5.14 -1.19 9.86
CA ASP A 327 -5.44 0.17 9.43
C ASP A 327 -4.83 1.18 10.42
N LYS A 328 -3.96 2.07 9.93
CA LYS A 328 -3.34 3.13 10.73
C LYS A 328 -4.38 4.00 11.45
N ASN A 329 -5.55 4.22 10.84
CA ASN A 329 -6.60 5.07 11.38
C ASN A 329 -7.52 4.34 12.36
N GLN A 330 -7.69 3.03 12.22
CA GLN A 330 -8.50 2.20 13.12
C GLN A 330 -7.76 0.93 13.61
N PRO A 331 -6.60 1.09 14.27
CA PRO A 331 -5.74 -0.03 14.61
C PRO A 331 -6.29 -0.80 15.80
N GLY A 332 -6.18 -2.12 15.74
CA GLY A 332 -6.68 -3.06 16.72
C GLY A 332 -8.19 -3.24 16.66
N SER A 333 -8.82 -3.00 15.50
CA SER A 333 -10.25 -3.20 15.30
C SER A 333 -10.64 -4.67 15.43
N ASP A 334 -11.84 -4.95 15.95
CA ASP A 334 -12.36 -6.32 16.03
C ASP A 334 -12.39 -6.99 14.65
N SER A 335 -12.65 -6.23 13.60
CA SER A 335 -12.70 -6.78 12.25
C SER A 335 -11.36 -7.21 11.69
N TYR A 336 -10.31 -6.41 11.92
CA TYR A 336 -8.96 -6.81 11.54
C TYR A 336 -8.58 -8.09 12.29
N ILE A 337 -8.84 -8.13 13.60
CA ILE A 337 -8.56 -9.29 14.44
C ILE A 337 -9.30 -10.55 13.95
N GLN A 338 -10.60 -10.45 13.61
CA GLN A 338 -11.33 -11.61 13.09
C GLN A 338 -10.81 -12.06 11.72
N ALA A 339 -10.41 -11.14 10.84
CA ALA A 339 -9.82 -11.47 9.55
C ALA A 339 -8.46 -12.19 9.73
N LEU A 340 -7.57 -11.61 10.53
CA LEU A 340 -6.26 -12.19 10.84
C LEU A 340 -6.40 -13.59 11.45
N LYS A 341 -7.33 -13.78 12.41
CA LYS A 341 -7.61 -15.09 13.01
C LYS A 341 -8.14 -16.10 11.99
N LYS A 342 -9.03 -15.68 11.09
CA LYS A 342 -9.57 -16.54 10.03
C LYS A 342 -8.43 -17.04 9.12
N ASP A 343 -7.57 -16.13 8.69
CA ASP A 343 -6.49 -16.43 7.75
C ASP A 343 -5.41 -17.30 8.38
N THR A 344 -4.96 -16.96 9.59
CA THR A 344 -3.99 -17.78 10.34
C THR A 344 -4.54 -19.16 10.72
N THR A 345 -5.84 -19.28 11.03
CA THR A 345 -6.50 -20.58 11.22
C THR A 345 -6.50 -21.42 9.95
N MET A 346 -6.80 -20.81 8.81
CA MET A 346 -6.72 -21.48 7.51
C MET A 346 -5.29 -21.96 7.24
N LEU A 347 -4.31 -21.07 7.45
CA LEU A 347 -2.89 -21.33 7.22
C LEU A 347 -2.38 -22.53 8.03
N VAL A 348 -2.68 -22.56 9.33
CA VAL A 348 -2.27 -23.66 10.22
C VAL A 348 -2.90 -24.98 9.80
N LYS A 349 -4.19 -25.01 9.45
CA LYS A 349 -4.85 -26.23 9.00
C LYS A 349 -4.26 -26.78 7.71
N GLU A 350 -3.98 -25.91 6.76
CA GLU A 350 -3.38 -26.29 5.48
C GLU A 350 -1.93 -26.75 5.64
N ALA A 351 -1.16 -26.09 6.51
CA ALA A 351 0.19 -26.51 6.85
C ALA A 351 0.19 -27.89 7.53
N GLU A 352 -0.71 -28.13 8.50
CA GLU A 352 -0.88 -29.45 9.13
C GLU A 352 -1.24 -30.52 8.07
N ALA A 353 -2.20 -30.25 7.17
CA ALA A 353 -2.63 -31.18 6.13
C ALA A 353 -1.53 -31.52 5.11
N ARG A 354 -0.67 -30.55 4.78
CA ARG A 354 0.41 -30.69 3.79
C ARG A 354 1.76 -31.04 4.43
N ASN A 355 1.78 -31.22 5.74
CA ASN A 355 2.96 -31.50 6.54
C ASN A 355 4.03 -30.38 6.41
N LYS A 356 3.60 -29.12 6.32
CA LYS A 356 4.40 -27.89 6.16
C LYS A 356 4.38 -27.02 7.43
N ILE A 357 5.06 -25.88 7.39
CA ILE A 357 5.11 -24.89 8.48
C ILE A 357 4.12 -23.78 8.19
N ALA A 358 3.42 -23.27 9.21
CA ALA A 358 2.59 -22.06 9.11
C ALA A 358 3.27 -20.90 9.83
N ALA A 359 3.26 -19.70 9.25
CA ALA A 359 3.83 -18.48 9.85
C ALA A 359 3.06 -17.22 9.45
N LEU A 360 3.04 -16.21 10.33
CA LEU A 360 2.63 -14.85 9.98
C LEU A 360 3.89 -14.12 9.49
N THR A 361 4.16 -14.23 8.20
CA THR A 361 5.43 -13.84 7.57
C THR A 361 5.67 -12.34 7.64
N GLU A 362 4.60 -11.54 7.62
CA GLU A 362 4.61 -10.13 7.97
C GLU A 362 3.35 -9.75 8.76
N PHE A 363 3.53 -8.92 9.78
CA PHE A 363 2.44 -8.22 10.46
C PHE A 363 2.87 -6.83 10.89
N GLY A 364 1.91 -5.92 11.04
CA GLY A 364 2.23 -4.60 11.54
C GLY A 364 1.00 -3.74 11.81
N TYR A 365 1.23 -2.68 12.57
CA TYR A 365 0.22 -1.70 12.96
C TYR A 365 -0.44 -1.00 11.77
N SER A 366 0.33 -0.82 10.70
CA SER A 366 -0.14 -0.46 9.36
C SER A 366 0.98 -0.66 8.36
N ALA A 367 0.68 -0.59 7.06
CA ALA A 367 1.69 -0.59 6.00
C ALA A 367 2.61 0.65 6.04
N GLN A 368 2.26 1.68 6.84
CA GLN A 368 3.10 2.85 7.09
C GLN A 368 3.67 2.84 8.53
N GLY A 369 3.59 1.70 9.23
CA GLY A 369 4.04 1.55 10.61
C GLY A 369 3.17 2.27 11.66
N LEU A 370 3.75 2.44 12.84
CA LEU A 370 3.21 3.12 14.01
C LEU A 370 2.96 4.61 13.73
N LYS A 371 2.08 5.22 14.51
CA LYS A 371 2.02 6.69 14.62
C LYS A 371 3.08 7.15 15.62
N ASN A 372 3.54 8.39 15.50
CA ASN A 372 4.41 8.98 16.51
C ASN A 372 3.69 9.11 17.87
N THR A 373 2.39 9.48 17.84
CA THR A 373 1.50 9.57 19.01
C THR A 373 0.06 9.24 18.61
N GLY A 374 -0.81 8.99 19.61
CA GLY A 374 -2.24 8.72 19.38
C GLY A 374 -2.52 7.31 18.84
N ASN A 375 -1.71 6.34 19.27
CA ASN A 375 -1.84 4.94 18.94
C ASN A 375 -2.86 4.22 19.82
N THR A 376 -3.36 3.07 19.35
CA THR A 376 -4.08 2.11 20.19
C THR A 376 -3.09 1.47 21.16
N LEU A 377 -3.03 1.97 22.40
CA LEU A 377 -1.97 1.69 23.38
C LEU A 377 -1.87 0.23 23.89
N ASP A 378 -2.71 -0.68 23.43
CA ASP A 378 -2.68 -2.11 23.73
C ASP A 378 -2.55 -2.98 22.47
N TRP A 379 -2.11 -2.42 21.33
CA TRP A 379 -2.18 -3.08 20.03
C TRP A 379 -1.43 -4.42 19.97
N TYR A 380 -0.16 -4.49 20.39
CA TYR A 380 0.62 -5.74 20.31
C TYR A 380 0.00 -6.83 21.18
N THR A 381 -0.32 -6.51 22.44
CA THR A 381 -0.93 -7.49 23.34
C THR A 381 -2.33 -7.88 22.87
N ARG A 382 -3.12 -6.96 22.31
CA ARG A 382 -4.46 -7.24 21.79
C ARG A 382 -4.41 -8.22 20.62
N ILE A 383 -3.56 -7.97 19.61
CA ILE A 383 -3.40 -8.87 18.46
C ILE A 383 -2.87 -10.24 18.93
N PHE A 384 -1.80 -10.25 19.73
CA PHE A 384 -1.20 -11.50 20.19
C PHE A 384 -2.17 -12.35 21.01
N ASN A 385 -2.88 -11.75 21.97
CA ASN A 385 -3.88 -12.45 22.77
C ASN A 385 -5.03 -13.01 21.92
N ALA A 386 -5.40 -12.33 20.84
CA ALA A 386 -6.45 -12.81 19.95
C ALA A 386 -6.02 -14.06 19.18
N LEU A 387 -4.77 -14.13 18.73
CA LEU A 387 -4.17 -15.33 18.14
C LEU A 387 -4.06 -16.46 19.18
N GLN A 388 -3.53 -16.17 20.37
CA GLN A 388 -3.33 -17.16 21.46
C GLN A 388 -4.61 -17.84 21.95
N LYS A 389 -5.74 -17.13 21.89
CA LYS A 389 -7.06 -17.65 22.26
C LYS A 389 -7.65 -18.60 21.23
N ASP A 390 -7.21 -18.54 19.98
CA ASP A 390 -7.66 -19.43 18.93
C ASP A 390 -6.79 -20.69 18.88
N PRO A 391 -7.36 -21.90 19.00
CA PRO A 391 -6.58 -23.14 19.11
C PRO A 391 -5.79 -23.50 17.84
N ALA A 392 -6.17 -22.95 16.69
CA ALA A 392 -5.43 -23.12 15.45
C ALA A 392 -4.48 -21.94 15.24
N ALA A 393 -4.97 -20.70 15.25
CA ALA A 393 -4.13 -19.53 14.96
C ALA A 393 -2.94 -19.37 15.92
N SER A 394 -3.06 -19.82 17.18
CA SER A 394 -1.96 -19.79 18.15
C SER A 394 -0.75 -20.66 17.77
N LYS A 395 -0.86 -21.50 16.74
CA LYS A 395 0.15 -22.47 16.34
C LYS A 395 0.95 -22.03 15.12
N ILE A 396 0.98 -20.75 14.76
CA ILE A 396 1.97 -20.24 13.79
C ILE A 396 3.38 -20.30 14.41
N ALA A 397 4.41 -20.57 13.62
CA ALA A 397 5.77 -20.78 14.13
C ALA A 397 6.45 -19.45 14.51
N TYR A 398 6.18 -18.40 13.74
CA TYR A 398 6.68 -17.05 13.99
C TYR A 398 5.71 -15.99 13.47
N MET A 399 5.88 -14.79 14.01
CA MET A 399 5.27 -13.55 13.52
C MET A 399 6.36 -12.48 13.39
N MET A 400 6.53 -11.92 12.20
CA MET A 400 7.60 -10.95 11.92
C MET A 400 7.02 -9.57 11.59
N THR A 401 7.53 -8.53 12.23
CA THR A 401 7.19 -7.13 11.91
C THR A 401 8.27 -6.47 11.04
N TRP A 402 7.93 -5.35 10.42
CA TRP A 402 8.82 -4.67 9.47
C TRP A 402 9.92 -3.81 10.12
N ALA A 403 10.70 -3.13 9.28
CA ALA A 403 11.93 -2.42 9.65
C ALA A 403 11.71 -1.00 10.18
N ASN A 404 12.49 -0.59 11.18
CA ASN A 404 12.47 0.76 11.72
C ASN A 404 13.37 1.71 10.91
N PHE A 405 13.02 1.99 9.65
CA PHE A 405 13.81 2.89 8.79
C PHE A 405 13.82 4.35 9.28
N GLY A 406 12.79 4.79 10.02
CA GLY A 406 12.74 6.14 10.55
C GLY A 406 11.47 6.50 11.33
N MET A 407 11.48 7.70 11.91
CA MET A 407 10.32 8.31 12.56
C MET A 407 9.35 8.88 11.51
N GLY A 408 8.04 8.87 11.77
CA GLY A 408 7.05 9.54 10.90
C GLY A 408 6.74 8.80 9.59
N ASN A 409 6.44 7.50 9.71
CA ASN A 409 6.20 6.47 8.67
C ASN A 409 7.41 5.56 8.47
N ASN A 410 7.21 4.24 8.64
CA ASN A 410 8.25 3.18 8.71
C ASN A 410 8.94 2.98 10.08
N LEU A 411 8.16 3.08 11.16
CA LEU A 411 8.50 2.59 12.50
C LEU A 411 7.54 1.44 12.84
N TYR A 412 8.03 0.26 13.22
CA TYR A 412 7.19 -0.94 13.42
C TYR A 412 7.38 -1.64 14.76
N THR A 413 8.44 -1.31 15.49
CA THR A 413 8.59 -1.61 16.91
C THR A 413 8.77 -0.32 17.70
N PRO A 414 8.15 -0.17 18.89
CA PRO A 414 8.32 1.02 19.69
C PRO A 414 9.74 1.06 20.27
N TYR A 415 10.30 2.26 20.35
CA TYR A 415 11.64 2.46 20.86
C TYR A 415 11.65 2.89 22.34
N ARG A 416 12.77 2.60 23.01
CA ARG A 416 13.19 3.23 24.26
C ARG A 416 14.21 4.32 23.93
N ASP A 417 14.03 5.54 24.44
CA ASP A 417 14.96 6.65 24.19
C ASP A 417 16.24 6.52 25.04
N VAL A 418 17.05 5.51 24.71
CA VAL A 418 18.31 5.21 25.41
C VAL A 418 19.39 6.29 25.20
N ASN A 419 19.24 7.11 24.16
CA ASN A 419 20.20 8.16 23.79
C ASN A 419 19.76 9.56 24.29
N GLY A 420 18.52 9.72 24.74
CA GLY A 420 17.96 10.97 25.24
C GLY A 420 17.74 12.04 24.17
N ASN A 421 17.57 11.63 22.91
CA ASN A 421 17.46 12.53 21.75
C ASN A 421 16.16 12.35 20.95
N LEU A 422 15.24 11.49 21.40
CA LEU A 422 13.97 11.21 20.73
C LEU A 422 12.75 11.84 21.42
N GLY A 423 12.98 12.60 22.50
CA GLY A 423 11.91 13.27 23.24
C GLY A 423 11.17 12.34 24.21
N GLY A 424 11.82 11.25 24.64
CA GLY A 424 11.24 10.24 25.54
C GLY A 424 10.85 8.94 24.83
N ASP A 425 10.48 7.94 25.64
CA ASP A 425 10.08 6.62 25.16
C ASP A 425 8.81 6.69 24.27
N HIS A 426 8.74 5.84 23.25
CA HIS A 426 7.54 5.73 22.42
C HIS A 426 6.34 5.25 23.26
N GLU A 427 5.14 5.81 23.05
CA GLU A 427 3.97 5.54 23.91
C GLU A 427 3.51 4.06 23.93
N LEU A 428 3.77 3.30 22.85
CA LEU A 428 3.51 1.85 22.78
C LEU A 428 4.56 0.98 23.47
N LEU A 429 5.65 1.55 23.98
CA LEU A 429 6.74 0.76 24.59
C LEU A 429 6.24 -0.12 25.74
N ALA A 430 5.35 0.42 26.58
CA ALA A 430 4.79 -0.32 27.71
C ALA A 430 3.95 -1.54 27.28
N ASP A 431 3.27 -1.47 26.13
CA ASP A 431 2.51 -2.59 25.58
C ASP A 431 3.42 -3.63 24.94
N PHE A 432 4.41 -3.19 24.17
CA PHE A 432 5.39 -4.10 23.59
C PHE A 432 6.21 -4.84 24.67
N GLN A 433 6.48 -4.19 25.80
CA GLN A 433 7.08 -4.85 26.96
C GLN A 433 6.17 -5.91 27.59
N LYS A 434 4.84 -5.70 27.62
CA LYS A 434 3.89 -6.72 28.07
C LYS A 434 3.81 -7.88 27.08
N PHE A 435 3.84 -7.58 25.77
CA PHE A 435 3.93 -8.59 24.72
C PHE A 435 5.20 -9.44 24.89
N TYR A 436 6.37 -8.81 25.10
CA TYR A 436 7.62 -9.52 25.42
C TYR A 436 7.52 -10.39 26.68
N GLN A 437 6.81 -9.93 27.71
CA GLN A 437 6.64 -10.67 28.97
C GLN A 437 5.66 -11.86 28.87
N ASP A 438 4.90 -11.99 27.78
CA ASP A 438 4.01 -13.12 27.60
C ASP A 438 4.83 -14.41 27.40
N PRO A 439 4.55 -15.49 28.17
CA PRO A 439 5.36 -16.71 28.12
C PRO A 439 5.30 -17.45 26.77
N HIS A 440 4.34 -17.12 25.91
CA HIS A 440 4.23 -17.70 24.56
C HIS A 440 4.82 -16.80 23.47
N SER A 441 5.27 -15.59 23.82
CA SER A 441 5.98 -14.70 22.90
C SER A 441 7.49 -14.95 23.00
N VAL A 442 8.04 -15.69 22.06
CA VAL A 442 9.43 -16.18 22.12
C VAL A 442 10.38 -15.20 21.45
N PHE A 443 11.27 -14.60 22.24
CA PHE A 443 12.39 -13.79 21.79
C PHE A 443 13.68 -14.61 21.83
N LEU A 444 14.82 -14.01 21.50
CA LEU A 444 16.08 -14.73 21.30
C LEU A 444 16.48 -15.61 22.51
N LYS A 445 16.31 -15.11 23.74
CA LYS A 445 16.69 -15.88 24.95
C LYS A 445 15.89 -17.17 25.12
N GLU A 446 14.65 -17.19 24.63
CA GLU A 446 13.74 -18.32 24.77
C GLU A 446 13.84 -19.35 23.63
N VAL A 447 14.55 -19.03 22.52
CA VAL A 447 14.71 -19.92 21.35
C VAL A 447 15.33 -21.28 21.72
N GLY A 448 16.30 -21.29 22.64
CA GLY A 448 17.02 -22.50 23.03
C GLY A 448 17.90 -23.07 21.91
N THR A 449 18.10 -24.39 21.91
CA THR A 449 18.99 -25.07 20.95
C THR A 449 18.26 -25.53 19.70
N ILE A 450 18.54 -24.91 18.56
CA ILE A 450 18.04 -25.33 17.24
C ILE A 450 19.00 -26.33 16.59
N TYR A 451 20.31 -26.02 16.59
CA TYR A 451 21.32 -26.70 15.77
C TYR A 451 22.21 -27.64 16.57
N GLY A 452 22.81 -28.63 15.88
CA GLY A 452 23.75 -29.57 16.49
C GLY A 452 23.07 -30.56 17.45
N THR A 453 21.80 -30.88 17.18
CA THR A 453 20.96 -31.71 18.07
C THR A 453 21.30 -33.20 18.02
N GLY A 454 22.05 -33.63 16.99
CA GLY A 454 22.36 -35.04 16.75
C GLY A 454 21.15 -35.89 16.34
N LYS A 455 19.99 -35.27 16.07
CA LYS A 455 18.78 -35.97 15.63
C LYS A 455 18.98 -36.58 14.25
N SER A 456 18.53 -37.82 14.08
CA SER A 456 18.47 -38.49 12.77
C SER A 456 17.28 -37.93 11.97
N LEU A 457 17.56 -37.00 11.06
CA LEU A 457 16.58 -36.35 10.18
C LEU A 457 16.82 -36.76 8.74
N GLN A 458 15.77 -37.24 8.07
CA GLN A 458 15.79 -37.57 6.65
C GLN A 458 14.75 -36.76 5.90
N THR A 459 15.01 -36.49 4.64
CA THR A 459 14.10 -35.78 3.72
C THR A 459 13.38 -36.79 2.84
N SER A 460 12.13 -36.49 2.50
CA SER A 460 11.42 -37.21 1.45
C SER A 460 12.08 -36.90 0.09
N PRO A 461 12.21 -37.87 -0.82
CA PRO A 461 12.75 -37.62 -2.15
C PRO A 461 11.95 -36.55 -2.90
N HIS A 462 12.65 -35.69 -3.61
CA HIS A 462 12.07 -34.67 -4.46
C HIS A 462 11.45 -35.33 -5.71
N ILE A 463 10.21 -34.95 -6.03
CA ILE A 463 9.50 -35.44 -7.21
C ILE A 463 9.51 -34.34 -8.27
N SER A 464 10.24 -34.55 -9.37
CA SER A 464 10.21 -33.63 -10.50
C SER A 464 8.79 -33.45 -11.04
N THR A 465 8.40 -32.22 -11.31
CA THR A 465 7.08 -31.90 -11.86
C THR A 465 7.17 -31.50 -13.33
N ARG A 466 6.05 -31.67 -14.06
CA ARG A 466 5.89 -31.19 -15.44
C ARG A 466 5.09 -29.91 -15.40
N TYR A 467 5.60 -28.84 -15.99
CA TYR A 467 4.87 -27.59 -16.06
C TYR A 467 5.34 -26.73 -17.23
N VAL A 468 4.43 -25.89 -17.72
CA VAL A 468 4.75 -24.93 -18.77
C VAL A 468 5.24 -23.63 -18.16
N ILE A 469 6.26 -23.07 -18.79
CA ILE A 469 6.89 -21.82 -18.40
C ILE A 469 6.37 -20.69 -19.28
N GLN A 470 6.36 -20.90 -20.59
CA GLN A 470 5.86 -19.92 -21.55
C GLN A 470 5.28 -20.58 -22.81
N PRO A 471 4.15 -20.06 -23.34
CA PRO A 471 3.19 -19.22 -22.63
C PRO A 471 2.47 -20.02 -21.54
N GLY A 472 2.28 -19.42 -20.37
CA GLY A 472 1.47 -20.04 -19.30
C GLY A 472 -0.01 -20.11 -19.70
N SER A 473 -0.82 -20.85 -18.92
CA SER A 473 -2.27 -20.79 -19.10
C SER A 473 -2.76 -19.35 -18.95
N ASP A 474 -3.78 -18.99 -19.70
CA ASP A 474 -4.48 -17.71 -19.64
C ASP A 474 -3.57 -16.50 -19.95
N SER A 475 -2.47 -16.75 -20.67
CA SER A 475 -1.59 -15.73 -21.22
C SER A 475 -2.25 -15.01 -22.40
N LEU A 476 -2.06 -13.70 -22.46
CA LEU A 476 -2.48 -12.86 -23.58
C LEU A 476 -1.40 -12.86 -24.66
N ILE A 477 -1.77 -13.31 -25.85
CA ILE A 477 -0.87 -13.52 -26.98
C ILE A 477 -1.10 -12.45 -28.04
N LYS A 478 -0.09 -11.60 -28.27
CA LYS A 478 -0.13 -10.52 -29.27
C LYS A 478 0.71 -10.81 -30.51
N ASP A 479 1.66 -11.73 -30.39
CA ASP A 479 2.59 -12.10 -31.45
C ASP A 479 2.05 -13.25 -32.30
N GLN A 480 2.49 -13.30 -33.56
CA GLN A 480 2.19 -14.44 -34.43
C GLN A 480 2.98 -15.68 -34.06
N THR A 481 4.24 -15.49 -33.68
CA THR A 481 5.15 -16.58 -33.37
C THR A 481 5.36 -16.62 -31.87
N LEU A 482 5.07 -17.78 -31.28
CA LEU A 482 5.16 -18.02 -29.84
C LEU A 482 6.43 -18.79 -29.53
N THR A 483 7.20 -18.30 -28.56
CA THR A 483 8.22 -19.10 -27.90
C THR A 483 7.53 -20.03 -26.91
N ILE A 484 7.83 -21.32 -27.04
CA ILE A 484 7.28 -22.38 -26.21
C ILE A 484 8.40 -22.91 -25.31
N VAL A 485 8.17 -22.94 -24.00
CA VAL A 485 9.11 -23.47 -23.01
C VAL A 485 8.37 -24.27 -21.96
N ALA A 486 8.78 -25.51 -21.74
CA ALA A 486 8.22 -26.40 -20.73
C ALA A 486 9.30 -27.16 -19.97
N LYS A 487 9.00 -27.46 -18.70
CA LYS A 487 9.76 -28.38 -17.86
C LYS A 487 9.15 -29.77 -17.96
N ALA A 488 10.00 -30.77 -18.19
CA ALA A 488 9.63 -32.18 -18.18
C ALA A 488 10.29 -32.89 -16.99
N LYS A 489 9.87 -34.12 -16.71
CA LYS A 489 10.58 -34.98 -15.75
C LYS A 489 11.84 -35.56 -16.38
N THR A 490 12.80 -35.96 -15.56
CA THR A 490 14.07 -36.54 -16.02
C THR A 490 13.87 -37.83 -16.82
N GLU A 491 12.82 -38.59 -16.53
CA GLU A 491 12.46 -39.81 -17.25
C GLU A 491 11.71 -39.58 -18.58
N ASP A 492 11.30 -38.34 -18.87
CA ASP A 492 10.65 -38.02 -20.15
C ASP A 492 11.67 -38.00 -21.29
N THR A 493 11.40 -38.75 -22.35
CA THR A 493 12.31 -38.90 -23.49
C THR A 493 12.04 -37.88 -24.58
N LYS A 494 10.84 -37.32 -24.64
CA LYS A 494 10.40 -36.36 -25.66
C LYS A 494 9.23 -35.52 -25.14
N VAL A 495 9.17 -34.27 -25.60
CA VAL A 495 8.01 -33.38 -25.43
C VAL A 495 7.60 -32.83 -26.78
N THR A 496 6.30 -32.80 -27.05
CA THR A 496 5.74 -32.09 -28.20
C THR A 496 4.74 -31.03 -27.76
N ALA A 497 4.56 -30.00 -28.56
CA ALA A 497 3.53 -28.99 -28.36
C ALA A 497 2.69 -28.80 -29.64
N ARG A 498 1.39 -28.56 -29.50
CA ARG A 498 0.49 -28.27 -30.62
C ARG A 498 -0.50 -27.17 -30.28
N PHE A 499 -0.77 -26.31 -31.24
CA PHE A 499 -1.80 -25.27 -31.16
C PHE A 499 -3.12 -25.80 -31.72
N ASN A 500 -4.17 -25.81 -30.91
CA ASN A 500 -5.46 -26.44 -31.21
C ASN A 500 -5.23 -27.85 -31.81
N ASP A 501 -5.87 -28.13 -32.94
CA ASP A 501 -5.80 -29.42 -33.65
C ASP A 501 -4.70 -29.45 -34.73
N GLN A 502 -3.73 -28.54 -34.68
CA GLN A 502 -2.60 -28.55 -35.60
C GLN A 502 -1.63 -29.70 -35.31
N ALA A 503 -0.78 -30.00 -36.31
CA ALA A 503 0.26 -31.00 -36.17
C ALA A 503 1.23 -30.65 -35.03
N PRO A 504 1.61 -31.62 -34.19
CA PRO A 504 2.52 -31.37 -33.07
C PRO A 504 3.94 -31.07 -33.53
N VAL A 505 4.55 -30.06 -32.90
CA VAL A 505 5.95 -29.68 -33.05
C VAL A 505 6.75 -30.36 -31.95
N SER A 506 7.85 -31.02 -32.31
CA SER A 506 8.77 -31.59 -31.31
C SER A 506 9.65 -30.48 -30.72
N LEU A 507 9.71 -30.44 -29.39
CA LEU A 507 10.52 -29.47 -28.66
C LEU A 507 11.94 -30.00 -28.48
N SER A 508 12.90 -29.09 -28.43
CA SER A 508 14.33 -29.40 -28.23
C SER A 508 14.74 -29.11 -26.79
N LEU A 509 15.49 -30.02 -26.17
CA LEU A 509 16.02 -29.80 -24.82
C LEU A 509 17.16 -28.78 -24.87
N VAL A 510 16.98 -27.63 -24.24
CA VAL A 510 17.95 -26.53 -24.13
C VAL A 510 18.03 -26.11 -22.67
N ASN A 511 19.21 -26.20 -22.07
CA ASN A 511 19.46 -25.80 -20.67
C ASN A 511 18.49 -26.41 -19.65
N GLY A 512 18.10 -27.68 -19.85
CA GLY A 512 17.18 -28.39 -18.94
C GLY A 512 15.69 -28.11 -19.18
N PHE A 513 15.33 -27.34 -20.21
CA PHE A 513 13.94 -27.06 -20.61
C PHE A 513 13.68 -27.49 -22.05
N TYR A 514 12.48 -27.98 -22.32
CA TYR A 514 12.03 -28.29 -23.67
C TYR A 514 11.50 -27.02 -24.33
N THR A 515 12.20 -26.58 -25.37
CA THR A 515 11.99 -25.29 -26.04
C THR A 515 11.68 -25.47 -27.52
N GLY A 516 10.82 -24.61 -28.06
CA GLY A 516 10.51 -24.55 -29.48
C GLY A 516 9.73 -23.29 -29.84
N THR A 517 9.26 -23.22 -31.08
CA THR A 517 8.38 -22.13 -31.53
C THR A 517 7.15 -22.69 -32.23
N ILE A 518 6.04 -21.97 -32.09
CA ILE A 518 4.80 -22.24 -32.83
C ILE A 518 4.37 -20.94 -33.52
N THR A 519 4.14 -21.01 -34.83
CA THR A 519 3.61 -19.89 -35.61
C THR A 519 2.11 -20.04 -35.77
N LEU A 520 1.35 -19.10 -35.22
CA LEU A 520 -0.10 -19.05 -35.34
C LEU A 520 -0.53 -18.75 -36.77
N PRO A 521 -1.63 -19.38 -37.27
CA PRO A 521 -2.24 -19.02 -38.55
C PRO A 521 -2.55 -17.52 -38.66
N GLU A 522 -2.53 -16.97 -39.87
CA GLU A 522 -2.81 -15.54 -40.09
C GLU A 522 -4.26 -15.13 -39.77
N ASN A 523 -5.20 -16.07 -39.90
CA ASN A 523 -6.62 -15.85 -39.59
C ASN A 523 -6.92 -15.87 -38.09
N VAL A 524 -6.01 -16.38 -37.26
CA VAL A 524 -6.13 -16.45 -35.81
C VAL A 524 -5.73 -15.09 -35.22
N LYS A 525 -6.72 -14.27 -34.89
CA LYS A 525 -6.53 -12.87 -34.45
C LYS A 525 -7.16 -12.54 -33.11
N ARG A 526 -8.40 -12.95 -32.88
CA ARG A 526 -9.21 -12.63 -31.70
C ARG A 526 -10.02 -13.85 -31.30
N GLU A 527 -9.42 -14.74 -30.53
CA GLU A 527 -10.09 -15.96 -30.07
C GLU A 527 -9.40 -16.56 -28.84
N VAL A 528 -10.12 -17.45 -28.18
CA VAL A 528 -9.57 -18.34 -27.15
C VAL A 528 -9.04 -19.58 -27.87
N ALA A 529 -7.79 -19.93 -27.60
CA ALA A 529 -7.13 -21.07 -28.21
C ALA A 529 -6.52 -22.00 -27.15
N HIS A 530 -6.10 -23.17 -27.58
CA HIS A 530 -5.51 -24.20 -26.74
C HIS A 530 -4.10 -24.55 -27.20
N LEU A 531 -3.18 -24.66 -26.24
CA LEU A 531 -1.84 -25.16 -26.44
C LEU A 531 -1.71 -26.46 -25.66
N VAL A 532 -1.50 -27.57 -26.37
CA VAL A 532 -1.40 -28.90 -25.77
C VAL A 532 0.05 -29.37 -25.79
N PHE A 533 0.55 -29.80 -24.63
CA PHE A 533 1.86 -30.43 -24.46
C PHE A 533 1.70 -31.92 -24.21
N ASP A 534 2.38 -32.75 -24.98
CA ASP A 534 2.43 -34.19 -24.78
C ASP A 534 3.83 -34.59 -24.32
N TYR A 535 3.91 -35.33 -23.22
CA TYR A 535 5.14 -35.83 -22.62
C TYR A 535 5.24 -37.34 -22.87
N TYR A 536 6.40 -37.79 -23.28
CA TYR A 536 6.60 -39.17 -23.73
C TYR A 536 7.63 -39.90 -22.86
N GLN A 537 7.40 -41.20 -22.67
CA GLN A 537 8.40 -42.17 -22.24
C GLN A 537 8.54 -43.24 -23.33
N GLY A 538 9.68 -43.23 -24.03
CA GLY A 538 9.80 -43.90 -25.32
C GLY A 538 8.84 -43.27 -26.33
N ASP A 539 8.02 -44.09 -26.97
CA ASP A 539 7.02 -43.65 -27.96
C ASP A 539 5.62 -43.46 -27.37
N LYS A 540 5.43 -43.72 -26.06
CA LYS A 540 4.14 -43.63 -25.39
C LYS A 540 3.96 -42.26 -24.74
N ILE A 541 2.84 -41.59 -25.02
CA ILE A 541 2.39 -40.42 -24.26
C ILE A 541 2.04 -40.88 -22.85
N VAL A 542 2.72 -40.30 -21.85
CA VAL A 542 2.48 -40.57 -20.43
C VAL A 542 1.65 -39.49 -19.75
N GLU A 543 1.63 -38.28 -20.32
CA GLU A 543 0.80 -37.17 -19.87
C GLU A 543 0.56 -36.18 -21.02
N SER A 544 -0.65 -35.63 -21.07
CA SER A 544 -1.01 -34.50 -21.93
C SER A 544 -1.54 -33.37 -21.08
N GLN A 545 -1.02 -32.16 -21.27
CA GLN A 545 -1.44 -30.95 -20.56
C GLN A 545 -2.00 -29.94 -21.55
N ASN A 546 -3.20 -29.40 -21.29
CA ASN A 546 -3.87 -28.43 -22.16
C ASN A 546 -3.90 -27.07 -21.47
N TYR A 547 -3.39 -26.04 -22.14
CA TYR A 547 -3.31 -24.67 -21.67
C TYR A 547 -4.19 -23.76 -22.53
N ARG A 548 -5.08 -23.01 -21.90
CA ARG A 548 -5.90 -22.01 -22.59
C ARG A 548 -5.06 -20.77 -22.85
N LEU A 549 -5.18 -20.14 -24.02
CA LEU A 549 -4.50 -18.93 -24.42
C LEU A 549 -5.51 -17.91 -24.94
N TYR A 550 -5.28 -16.63 -24.67
CA TYR A 550 -6.08 -15.54 -25.22
C TYR A 550 -5.36 -14.88 -26.37
N ILE A 551 -5.82 -15.10 -27.60
CA ILE A 551 -5.17 -14.52 -28.77
C ILE A 551 -5.78 -13.17 -29.08
N LYS A 552 -4.94 -12.12 -29.06
CA LYS A 552 -5.31 -10.72 -29.33
C LYS A 552 -4.26 -10.07 -30.22
N ARG A 553 -4.25 -10.46 -31.50
CA ARG A 553 -3.31 -10.02 -32.52
C ARG A 553 -3.93 -8.96 -33.44
N GLY A 554 -3.12 -7.99 -33.85
CA GLY A 554 -3.54 -6.96 -34.82
C GLY A 554 -4.57 -5.97 -34.30
N SER A 555 -4.70 -5.84 -32.97
CA SER A 555 -5.53 -4.82 -32.32
C SER A 555 -5.06 -3.43 -32.76
N GLN A 556 -5.99 -2.61 -33.25
CA GLN A 556 -5.71 -1.19 -33.50
C GLN A 556 -5.48 -0.47 -32.16
N PRO A 557 -4.77 0.67 -32.15
CA PRO A 557 -4.76 1.56 -31.00
C PRO A 557 -6.20 1.83 -30.58
N GLN A 558 -6.53 1.56 -29.32
CA GLN A 558 -7.85 1.86 -28.80
C GLN A 558 -8.05 3.38 -28.90
N ASP A 559 -9.19 3.82 -29.43
CA ASP A 559 -9.56 5.24 -29.47
C ASP A 559 -9.37 5.81 -28.05
N PRO A 560 -8.56 6.86 -27.86
CA PRO A 560 -8.27 7.41 -26.53
C PRO A 560 -9.53 7.89 -25.81
N LEU A 561 -10.65 8.10 -26.52
CA LEU A 561 -11.93 8.44 -25.92
C LEU A 561 -12.71 7.23 -25.39
N VAL A 562 -12.44 6.02 -25.87
CA VAL A 562 -13.11 4.81 -25.38
C VAL A 562 -12.50 4.41 -24.05
N VAL A 563 -13.29 4.36 -22.99
CA VAL A 563 -12.90 3.79 -21.71
C VAL A 563 -12.83 2.27 -21.86
N ASP A 564 -13.94 1.66 -22.26
CA ASP A 564 -14.06 0.22 -22.49
C ASP A 564 -15.27 -0.08 -23.39
N ASP A 565 -15.10 -0.98 -24.37
CA ASP A 565 -16.16 -1.49 -25.23
C ASP A 565 -16.46 -2.98 -24.97
N PHE A 566 -15.75 -3.58 -24.00
CA PHE A 566 -15.87 -4.97 -23.56
C PHE A 566 -15.51 -6.05 -24.58
N GLU A 567 -15.08 -5.67 -25.79
CA GLU A 567 -14.82 -6.61 -26.89
C GLU A 567 -13.48 -7.33 -26.73
N ASP A 568 -12.51 -6.62 -26.18
CA ASP A 568 -11.13 -7.05 -26.06
C ASP A 568 -10.90 -8.13 -24.99
N TYR A 569 -11.95 -8.50 -24.26
CA TYR A 569 -11.97 -9.57 -23.27
C TYR A 569 -12.45 -10.91 -23.84
N LEU A 570 -12.85 -10.97 -25.13
CA LEU A 570 -13.19 -12.21 -25.82
C LEU A 570 -14.35 -13.02 -25.20
N GLY A 571 -15.21 -12.39 -24.39
CA GLY A 571 -16.26 -13.08 -23.63
C GLY A 571 -15.75 -13.75 -22.35
N GLU A 572 -14.47 -13.59 -22.02
CA GLU A 572 -13.80 -14.29 -20.94
C GLU A 572 -13.79 -13.46 -19.66
N ARG A 573 -14.50 -13.98 -18.65
CA ARG A 573 -14.62 -13.36 -17.34
C ARG A 573 -13.28 -13.07 -16.69
N ASP A 574 -12.32 -13.97 -16.83
CA ASP A 574 -11.01 -13.84 -16.20
C ASP A 574 -10.17 -12.70 -16.80
N LEU A 575 -10.35 -12.39 -18.09
CA LEU A 575 -9.72 -11.22 -18.72
C LEU A 575 -10.38 -9.92 -18.25
N LEU A 576 -11.71 -9.91 -18.17
CA LEU A 576 -12.48 -8.76 -17.68
C LEU A 576 -12.14 -8.45 -16.22
N GLU A 577 -12.19 -9.44 -15.32
CA GLU A 577 -11.91 -9.23 -13.90
C GLU A 577 -10.45 -8.85 -13.63
N ARG A 578 -9.49 -9.26 -14.48
CA ARG A 578 -8.09 -8.85 -14.36
C ARG A 578 -7.89 -7.38 -14.72
N ALA A 579 -8.71 -6.83 -15.62
CA ALA A 579 -8.56 -5.45 -16.04
C ALA A 579 -9.05 -4.44 -14.98
N TYR A 580 -10.01 -4.83 -14.14
CA TYR A 580 -10.62 -3.92 -13.15
C TYR A 580 -10.23 -4.25 -11.71
N SER A 581 -9.68 -3.27 -11.00
CA SER A 581 -9.46 -3.38 -9.55
C SER A 581 -10.80 -3.36 -8.78
N SER A 582 -10.80 -3.94 -7.58
CA SER A 582 -11.99 -4.09 -6.73
C SER A 582 -11.92 -3.16 -5.53
N ASN A 583 -13.01 -2.46 -5.21
CA ASN A 583 -13.14 -1.62 -4.03
C ASN A 583 -14.48 -1.89 -3.32
N GLY A 584 -14.49 -1.96 -1.98
CA GLY A 584 -15.73 -2.14 -1.21
C GLY A 584 -16.26 -3.58 -1.19
N ASP A 585 -17.58 -3.72 -1.10
CA ASP A 585 -18.28 -5.01 -1.06
C ASP A 585 -18.19 -5.77 -2.42
N PRO A 586 -18.49 -7.09 -2.45
CA PRO A 586 -18.24 -7.91 -3.63
C PRO A 586 -19.05 -7.51 -4.88
N ILE A 587 -18.36 -7.48 -6.01
CA ILE A 587 -18.94 -7.44 -7.36
C ILE A 587 -18.40 -8.61 -8.16
N VAL A 588 -19.27 -9.30 -8.91
CA VAL A 588 -18.91 -10.27 -9.93
C VAL A 588 -19.23 -9.64 -11.27
N MET A 589 -18.21 -9.52 -12.13
CA MET A 589 -18.42 -9.03 -13.49
C MET A 589 -18.45 -10.22 -14.45
N SER A 590 -19.26 -10.12 -15.50
CA SER A 590 -19.23 -11.08 -16.61
C SER A 590 -19.61 -10.41 -17.93
N LEU A 591 -19.47 -11.14 -19.03
CA LEU A 591 -19.80 -10.65 -20.36
C LEU A 591 -20.98 -11.41 -20.91
N GLU A 592 -21.98 -10.68 -21.36
CA GLU A 592 -23.13 -11.23 -22.07
C GLU A 592 -22.98 -10.93 -23.56
N LYS A 593 -23.02 -11.98 -24.39
CA LYS A 593 -22.98 -11.81 -25.85
C LYS A 593 -24.26 -11.13 -26.32
N ARG A 594 -24.14 -10.12 -27.18
CA ARG A 594 -25.31 -9.42 -27.73
C ARG A 594 -26.15 -10.37 -28.58
N GLN A 595 -27.48 -10.31 -28.44
CA GLN A 595 -28.37 -11.11 -29.27
C GLN A 595 -28.49 -10.49 -30.67
N GLY A 596 -28.14 -11.25 -31.72
CA GLY A 596 -28.29 -10.83 -33.11
C GLY A 596 -27.28 -9.78 -33.60
N GLN A 597 -26.26 -9.46 -32.80
CA GLN A 597 -25.14 -8.57 -33.15
C GLN A 597 -23.82 -9.20 -32.69
N ASP A 598 -22.72 -8.83 -33.35
CA ASP A 598 -21.39 -9.15 -32.83
C ASP A 598 -21.08 -8.26 -31.62
N GLY A 599 -20.51 -8.87 -30.59
CA GLY A 599 -19.94 -8.20 -29.44
C GLY A 599 -20.50 -8.58 -28.08
N TYR A 600 -20.02 -7.91 -27.04
CA TYR A 600 -20.32 -8.20 -25.64
C TYR A 600 -20.81 -6.94 -24.91
N ARG A 601 -21.65 -7.15 -23.89
CA ARG A 601 -21.98 -6.14 -22.89
C ARG A 601 -21.56 -6.61 -21.50
N LEU A 602 -21.18 -5.67 -20.65
CA LEU A 602 -20.87 -5.93 -19.25
C LEU A 602 -22.14 -6.31 -18.49
N VAL A 603 -22.05 -7.37 -17.69
CA VAL A 603 -22.99 -7.69 -16.62
C VAL A 603 -22.27 -7.44 -15.29
N TYR A 604 -22.89 -6.65 -14.43
CA TYR A 604 -22.30 -6.17 -13.19
C TYR A 604 -23.17 -6.58 -12.00
N ASP A 605 -22.86 -7.74 -11.42
CA ASP A 605 -23.57 -8.32 -10.28
C ASP A 605 -22.93 -7.84 -8.98
N TYR A 606 -23.67 -7.10 -8.16
CA TYR A 606 -23.13 -6.53 -6.92
C TYR A 606 -23.91 -7.03 -5.70
N GLN A 607 -23.21 -7.05 -4.56
CA GLN A 607 -23.80 -7.28 -3.25
C GLN A 607 -23.29 -6.22 -2.27
N LEU A 608 -24.18 -5.31 -1.86
CA LEU A 608 -23.89 -4.35 -0.78
C LEU A 608 -24.20 -5.00 0.57
N ASP A 609 -23.23 -5.02 1.47
CA ASP A 609 -23.37 -5.56 2.81
C ASP A 609 -22.60 -4.74 3.85
N ARG A 610 -21.32 -5.05 4.10
CA ARG A 610 -20.62 -4.53 5.27
C ARG A 610 -20.08 -3.12 5.02
N ASN A 611 -19.52 -2.89 3.85
CA ASN A 611 -18.92 -1.60 3.50
C ASN A 611 -19.99 -0.59 3.08
N GLY A 612 -21.15 -1.06 2.59
CA GLY A 612 -22.26 -0.20 2.17
C GLY A 612 -22.05 0.43 0.78
N TYR A 613 -20.94 0.09 0.13
CA TYR A 613 -20.64 0.43 -1.25
C TYR A 613 -19.85 -0.70 -1.91
N ALA A 614 -19.92 -0.81 -3.23
CA ALA A 614 -19.14 -1.75 -4.02
C ALA A 614 -18.72 -1.08 -5.33
N GLY A 615 -17.46 -1.19 -5.73
CA GLY A 615 -16.98 -0.56 -6.96
C GLY A 615 -15.90 -1.33 -7.71
N ARG A 616 -15.82 -1.00 -9.00
CA ARG A 616 -14.80 -1.47 -9.93
C ARG A 616 -14.15 -0.28 -10.61
N GLN A 617 -12.85 -0.35 -10.77
CA GLN A 617 -12.04 0.75 -11.28
C GLN A 617 -11.10 0.26 -12.38
N LEU A 618 -10.93 1.10 -13.40
CA LEU A 618 -9.96 0.94 -14.48
C LEU A 618 -8.97 2.11 -14.42
N SER A 619 -7.68 1.81 -14.54
CA SER A 619 -6.60 2.81 -14.60
C SER A 619 -5.99 2.84 -16.01
N PHE A 620 -5.70 4.03 -16.53
CA PHE A 620 -5.10 4.25 -17.85
C PHE A 620 -4.40 5.61 -17.90
N ASP A 621 -3.93 6.04 -19.08
CA ASP A 621 -3.47 7.41 -19.33
C ASP A 621 -3.97 7.83 -20.72
N LYS A 622 -4.99 8.70 -20.75
CA LYS A 622 -5.72 9.07 -21.97
C LYS A 622 -5.92 10.58 -22.05
N ASP A 623 -5.92 11.10 -23.29
CA ASP A 623 -6.25 12.49 -23.60
C ASP A 623 -7.71 12.60 -24.07
N TRP A 624 -8.54 13.25 -23.26
CA TRP A 624 -9.96 13.53 -23.51
C TRP A 624 -10.21 15.02 -23.79
N SER A 625 -9.19 15.81 -24.14
CA SER A 625 -9.30 17.27 -24.29
C SER A 625 -10.32 17.74 -25.35
N VAL A 626 -10.73 16.84 -26.27
CA VAL A 626 -11.77 17.08 -27.27
C VAL A 626 -13.19 16.79 -26.75
N ALA A 627 -13.34 16.07 -25.65
CA ALA A 627 -14.63 15.65 -25.12
C ALA A 627 -15.27 16.69 -24.20
N ASN A 628 -16.61 16.66 -24.11
CA ASN A 628 -17.40 17.45 -23.15
C ASN A 628 -18.45 16.62 -22.41
N ALA A 629 -18.55 15.30 -22.66
CA ALA A 629 -19.42 14.37 -21.95
C ALA A 629 -18.84 12.96 -21.90
N ILE A 630 -19.35 12.15 -20.97
CA ILE A 630 -19.18 10.70 -20.95
C ILE A 630 -20.51 10.05 -21.34
N GLN A 631 -20.46 9.03 -22.17
CA GLN A 631 -21.63 8.32 -22.67
C GLN A 631 -21.44 6.81 -22.56
N PHE A 632 -22.49 6.11 -22.17
CA PHE A 632 -22.56 4.64 -22.12
C PHE A 632 -24.01 4.18 -22.16
N GLU A 633 -24.24 2.94 -22.58
CA GLU A 633 -25.55 2.30 -22.40
C GLU A 633 -25.65 1.72 -20.99
N LEU A 634 -26.80 1.91 -20.35
CA LEU A 634 -27.12 1.38 -19.04
C LEU A 634 -28.51 0.74 -19.07
N ASP A 635 -28.58 -0.49 -18.57
CA ASP A 635 -29.82 -1.21 -18.32
C ASP A 635 -29.82 -1.68 -16.86
N ALA A 636 -30.60 -0.99 -16.04
CA ALA A 636 -30.71 -1.18 -14.61
C ALA A 636 -32.19 -1.08 -14.18
N ASP A 637 -32.71 -2.16 -13.61
CA ASP A 637 -34.07 -2.18 -13.07
C ASP A 637 -34.23 -1.22 -11.88
N GLN A 638 -35.49 -0.87 -11.59
CA GLN A 638 -35.85 -0.01 -10.47
C GLN A 638 -35.32 -0.54 -9.12
N GLN A 639 -34.55 0.29 -8.40
CA GLN A 639 -33.95 -0.08 -7.12
C GLN A 639 -34.12 1.05 -6.10
N SER A 640 -34.91 0.82 -5.04
CA SER A 640 -35.16 1.84 -4.01
C SER A 640 -33.88 2.23 -3.25
N ASN A 641 -33.69 3.53 -3.05
CA ASN A 641 -32.58 4.12 -2.29
C ASN A 641 -31.18 3.64 -2.74
N ARG A 642 -30.94 3.65 -4.06
CA ARG A 642 -29.70 3.18 -4.66
C ARG A 642 -29.25 4.10 -5.79
N HIS A 643 -27.95 4.31 -5.89
CA HIS A 643 -27.32 5.12 -6.92
C HIS A 643 -26.08 4.42 -7.50
N LEU A 644 -25.75 4.79 -8.73
CA LEU A 644 -24.50 4.48 -9.40
C LEU A 644 -23.66 5.76 -9.48
N THR A 645 -22.52 5.78 -8.81
CA THR A 645 -21.53 6.86 -8.92
C THR A 645 -20.57 6.54 -10.06
N VAL A 646 -20.49 7.44 -11.04
CA VAL A 646 -19.41 7.45 -12.04
C VAL A 646 -18.31 8.35 -11.50
N GLN A 647 -17.11 7.81 -11.33
CA GLN A 647 -15.94 8.54 -10.86
C GLN A 647 -14.87 8.58 -11.96
N ILE A 648 -14.20 9.72 -12.12
CA ILE A 648 -13.08 9.91 -13.05
C ILE A 648 -11.96 10.68 -12.37
N GLN A 649 -10.71 10.38 -12.71
CA GLN A 649 -9.55 11.17 -12.27
C GLN A 649 -9.00 11.95 -13.45
N VAL A 650 -9.00 13.28 -13.34
CA VAL A 650 -8.68 14.21 -14.44
C VAL A 650 -7.71 15.27 -13.95
N GLY A 651 -6.52 15.33 -14.55
CA GLY A 651 -5.46 16.26 -14.14
C GLY A 651 -5.07 16.13 -12.67
N GLY A 652 -5.07 14.90 -12.14
CA GLY A 652 -4.72 14.60 -10.75
C GLY A 652 -5.83 14.82 -9.71
N VAL A 653 -7.03 15.24 -10.11
CA VAL A 653 -8.16 15.48 -9.21
C VAL A 653 -9.27 14.46 -9.48
N SER A 654 -9.86 13.90 -8.42
CA SER A 654 -10.96 12.94 -8.52
C SER A 654 -12.31 13.67 -8.59
N PHE A 655 -13.11 13.34 -9.59
CA PHE A 655 -14.46 13.88 -9.76
C PHE A 655 -15.50 12.77 -9.81
N GLU A 656 -16.70 13.05 -9.31
CA GLU A 656 -17.81 12.12 -9.19
C GLU A 656 -19.12 12.71 -9.71
N LYS A 657 -19.99 11.83 -10.21
CA LYS A 657 -21.37 12.12 -10.53
C LYS A 657 -22.25 10.91 -10.26
N ASP A 658 -23.31 11.12 -9.48
CA ASP A 658 -24.30 10.09 -9.18
C ASP A 658 -25.41 10.02 -10.24
N ILE A 659 -25.83 8.79 -10.52
CA ILE A 659 -27.03 8.44 -11.27
C ILE A 659 -27.99 7.76 -10.31
N ASP A 660 -29.16 8.34 -10.13
CA ASP A 660 -30.23 7.77 -9.31
C ASP A 660 -30.87 6.56 -10.02
N LEU A 661 -30.91 5.41 -9.35
CA LEU A 661 -31.50 4.17 -9.87
C LEU A 661 -32.92 3.92 -9.33
N SER A 662 -33.49 4.87 -8.56
CA SER A 662 -34.80 4.70 -7.92
C SER A 662 -35.97 4.48 -8.88
N ASN A 663 -35.80 4.85 -10.15
CA ASN A 663 -36.80 4.72 -11.21
C ASN A 663 -36.38 3.72 -12.32
N GLY A 664 -35.23 3.07 -12.16
CA GLY A 664 -34.58 2.32 -13.23
C GLY A 664 -34.00 3.24 -14.31
N VAL A 665 -33.04 2.73 -15.07
CA VAL A 665 -32.40 3.42 -16.19
C VAL A 665 -32.23 2.42 -17.33
N HIS A 666 -32.80 2.74 -18.50
CA HIS A 666 -32.74 1.85 -19.66
C HIS A 666 -32.39 2.66 -20.91
N GLY A 667 -31.21 2.40 -21.48
CA GLY A 667 -30.73 2.99 -22.73
C GLY A 667 -29.48 3.85 -22.55
N LEU A 668 -29.28 4.78 -23.48
CA LEU A 668 -28.08 5.60 -23.57
C LEU A 668 -28.08 6.71 -22.51
N VAL A 669 -27.09 6.70 -21.63
CA VAL A 669 -26.82 7.72 -20.62
C VAL A 669 -25.73 8.64 -21.16
N THR A 670 -25.95 9.96 -21.11
CA THR A 670 -24.93 10.97 -21.46
C THR A 670 -24.81 11.93 -20.29
N ILE A 671 -23.61 12.01 -19.71
CA ILE A 671 -23.29 12.83 -18.56
C ILE A 671 -22.37 13.96 -19.02
N PRO A 672 -22.82 15.23 -19.01
CA PRO A 672 -21.93 16.35 -19.28
C PRO A 672 -20.77 16.39 -18.28
N LEU A 673 -19.54 16.56 -18.78
CA LEU A 673 -18.35 16.64 -17.91
C LEU A 673 -18.42 17.86 -16.96
N SER A 674 -19.20 18.89 -17.31
CA SER A 674 -19.45 20.05 -16.44
C SER A 674 -20.31 19.74 -15.20
N GLU A 675 -21.01 18.59 -15.17
CA GLU A 675 -21.83 18.17 -14.04
C GLU A 675 -21.03 17.41 -12.96
N PHE A 676 -19.86 16.91 -13.30
CA PHE A 676 -18.96 16.25 -12.35
C PHE A 676 -18.47 17.26 -11.29
N LYS A 677 -18.43 16.81 -10.03
CA LYS A 677 -17.92 17.59 -8.90
C LYS A 677 -16.72 16.89 -8.30
N PRO A 678 -15.74 17.62 -7.73
CA PRO A 678 -14.69 16.99 -6.95
C PRO A 678 -15.31 15.99 -5.95
N ALA A 679 -14.74 14.80 -5.86
CA ALA A 679 -15.18 13.77 -4.92
C ALA A 679 -15.18 14.36 -3.50
N GLN A 680 -16.10 13.94 -2.62
CA GLN A 680 -16.27 14.59 -1.30
C GLN A 680 -15.00 14.58 -0.42
N TRP A 681 -14.12 13.61 -0.66
CA TRP A 681 -12.85 13.42 0.06
C TRP A 681 -11.65 14.12 -0.61
N GLU A 682 -11.83 14.73 -1.79
CA GLU A 682 -10.79 15.43 -2.53
C GLU A 682 -10.35 16.73 -1.83
N SER A 683 -9.05 17.06 -1.83
CA SER A 683 -8.56 18.32 -1.25
C SER A 683 -9.01 19.54 -2.04
N HIS A 684 -9.04 19.41 -3.37
CA HIS A 684 -9.33 20.50 -4.30
C HIS A 684 -10.83 20.64 -4.58
N GLN A 685 -11.63 20.92 -3.55
CA GLN A 685 -13.10 21.03 -3.66
C GLN A 685 -13.60 22.13 -4.62
N SER A 686 -12.75 23.08 -5.00
CA SER A 686 -13.06 24.14 -5.98
C SER A 686 -12.64 23.80 -7.42
N ALA A 687 -11.95 22.67 -7.64
CA ALA A 687 -11.45 22.29 -8.95
C ALA A 687 -12.59 22.10 -9.95
N GLN A 688 -12.30 22.39 -11.22
CA GLN A 688 -13.24 22.20 -12.32
C GLN A 688 -12.61 21.35 -13.41
N ILE A 689 -13.42 20.57 -14.13
CA ILE A 689 -12.95 19.88 -15.33
C ILE A 689 -12.73 20.91 -16.44
N THR A 690 -11.49 21.02 -16.90
CA THR A 690 -11.05 21.91 -17.99
C THR A 690 -10.46 21.07 -19.12
N LYS A 691 -10.37 21.65 -20.33
CA LYS A 691 -9.69 20.99 -21.46
C LYS A 691 -8.23 20.70 -21.16
N GLU A 692 -7.56 21.56 -20.40
CA GLU A 692 -6.19 21.35 -19.94
C GLU A 692 -6.07 20.10 -19.05
N ARG A 693 -6.93 19.95 -18.03
CA ARG A 693 -6.89 18.77 -17.16
C ARG A 693 -7.25 17.48 -17.93
N LEU A 694 -8.15 17.58 -18.90
CA LEU A 694 -8.56 16.44 -19.74
C LEU A 694 -7.45 15.89 -20.64
N LYS A 695 -6.32 16.60 -20.81
CA LYS A 695 -5.15 16.01 -21.47
C LYS A 695 -4.57 14.82 -20.70
N LYS A 696 -4.91 14.69 -19.41
CA LYS A 696 -4.45 13.63 -18.53
C LYS A 696 -5.60 13.05 -17.73
N VAL A 697 -6.28 12.06 -18.30
CA VAL A 697 -7.29 11.26 -17.61
C VAL A 697 -6.69 9.91 -17.25
N THR A 698 -6.70 9.61 -15.95
CA THR A 698 -5.92 8.49 -15.41
C THR A 698 -6.78 7.35 -14.86
N GLN A 699 -8.07 7.60 -14.65
CA GLN A 699 -8.95 6.64 -13.99
C GLN A 699 -10.41 6.80 -14.43
N PHE A 700 -11.12 5.67 -14.50
CA PHE A 700 -12.57 5.60 -14.54
C PHE A 700 -13.04 4.53 -13.55
N ALA A 701 -14.10 4.81 -12.78
CA ALA A 701 -14.65 3.86 -11.83
C ALA A 701 -16.17 3.94 -11.73
N LEU A 702 -16.77 2.80 -11.39
CA LEU A 702 -18.20 2.63 -11.16
C LEU A 702 -18.39 2.18 -9.71
N TYR A 703 -19.15 2.91 -8.93
CA TYR A 703 -19.50 2.55 -7.56
C TYR A 703 -21.01 2.45 -7.39
N LEU A 704 -21.46 1.40 -6.71
CA LEU A 704 -22.83 1.26 -6.24
C LEU A 704 -22.86 1.63 -4.77
N GLY A 705 -23.78 2.52 -4.40
CA GLY A 705 -24.02 2.94 -3.02
C GLY A 705 -25.52 2.93 -2.69
N GLY A 706 -25.84 2.76 -1.41
CA GLY A 706 -27.22 2.78 -0.91
C GLY A 706 -27.54 1.64 0.05
N ASP A 707 -28.80 1.24 0.11
CA ASP A 707 -29.27 0.19 1.02
C ASP A 707 -28.61 -1.17 0.74
N LYS A 708 -28.36 -1.95 1.80
CA LYS A 708 -27.87 -3.34 1.70
C LYS A 708 -28.74 -4.18 0.77
N GLY A 709 -28.11 -5.08 0.02
CA GLY A 709 -28.80 -6.01 -0.85
C GLY A 709 -28.01 -6.35 -2.10
N LYS A 710 -28.62 -7.17 -2.96
CA LYS A 710 -28.05 -7.58 -4.24
C LYS A 710 -28.72 -6.84 -5.38
N GLY A 711 -28.04 -6.75 -6.50
CA GLY A 711 -28.62 -6.29 -7.75
C GLY A 711 -27.69 -6.58 -8.92
N GLN A 712 -28.21 -6.31 -10.10
CA GLN A 712 -27.52 -6.49 -11.37
C GLN A 712 -27.79 -5.24 -12.21
N LEU A 713 -26.78 -4.83 -12.96
CA LEU A 713 -26.94 -3.88 -14.04
C LEU A 713 -26.16 -4.37 -15.26
N ARG A 714 -26.53 -3.88 -16.44
CA ARG A 714 -25.79 -4.12 -17.68
C ARG A 714 -25.32 -2.81 -18.24
N MET A 715 -24.10 -2.82 -18.76
CA MET A 715 -23.50 -1.64 -19.37
C MET A 715 -22.85 -1.99 -20.68
N ASP A 716 -22.80 -1.01 -21.56
CA ASP A 716 -22.12 -1.17 -22.83
C ASP A 716 -21.45 0.12 -23.26
N THR A 717 -20.33 -0.04 -23.98
CA THR A 717 -19.55 1.00 -24.65
C THR A 717 -19.43 2.29 -23.85
N ILE A 718 -18.46 2.33 -22.95
CA ILE A 718 -18.15 3.50 -22.14
C ILE A 718 -17.15 4.36 -22.91
N LYS A 719 -17.52 5.60 -23.22
CA LYS A 719 -16.64 6.52 -23.94
C LYS A 719 -16.87 7.98 -23.57
N ALA A 720 -15.80 8.75 -23.62
CA ALA A 720 -15.89 10.19 -23.72
C ALA A 720 -16.36 10.60 -25.13
N ILE A 721 -17.16 11.65 -25.25
CA ILE A 721 -17.66 12.15 -26.53
C ILE A 721 -17.61 13.67 -26.58
N THR A 722 -17.65 14.20 -27.80
CA THR A 722 -18.00 15.59 -28.07
C THR A 722 -19.47 15.64 -28.48
N ASP A 723 -20.34 16.14 -27.60
CA ASP A 723 -21.74 16.43 -27.93
C ASP A 723 -21.86 17.92 -28.31
N PRO A 724 -22.25 18.25 -29.56
CA PRO A 724 -22.39 19.64 -30.01
C PRO A 724 -23.53 20.40 -29.32
N ASN A 725 -24.43 19.71 -28.61
CA ASN A 725 -25.56 20.33 -27.90
C ASN A 725 -25.21 20.72 -26.45
N LEU A 726 -24.04 20.30 -25.95
CA LEU A 726 -23.58 20.62 -24.61
C LEU A 726 -22.59 21.80 -24.64
N ALA A 727 -22.58 22.56 -23.55
CA ALA A 727 -21.64 23.67 -23.40
C ALA A 727 -20.18 23.20 -23.51
N THR A 728 -19.32 24.05 -24.07
CA THR A 728 -17.87 23.79 -24.08
C THR A 728 -17.31 23.94 -22.67
N LEU A 729 -16.40 23.04 -22.31
CA LEU A 729 -15.63 23.17 -21.07
C LEU A 729 -14.65 24.35 -21.15
N PRO A 730 -14.32 24.98 -20.01
CA PRO A 730 -13.27 26.00 -19.96
C PRO A 730 -11.92 25.45 -20.42
N GLU A 731 -11.11 26.27 -21.08
CA GLU A 731 -9.77 25.88 -21.55
C GLU A 731 -8.83 25.54 -20.37
N LYS A 732 -8.80 26.43 -19.37
CA LYS A 732 -8.04 26.31 -18.13
C LYS A 732 -8.87 26.88 -16.96
N GLU A 733 -8.45 26.64 -15.73
CA GLU A 733 -9.09 27.27 -14.57
C GLU A 733 -8.89 28.79 -14.61
N ALA A 734 -9.86 29.53 -14.06
CA ALA A 734 -9.74 30.98 -13.98
C ALA A 734 -8.60 31.38 -13.04
N ASP A 735 -7.82 32.39 -13.42
CA ASP A 735 -6.75 32.93 -12.58
C ASP A 735 -7.38 33.47 -11.28
N LYS A 736 -6.89 33.02 -10.12
CA LYS A 736 -7.43 33.42 -8.81
C LYS A 736 -7.21 34.93 -8.60
N THR A 737 -8.26 35.66 -8.19
CA THR A 737 -8.16 37.08 -7.83
C THR A 737 -7.40 37.22 -6.52
N TYR A 738 -6.24 37.88 -6.56
CA TYR A 738 -5.42 38.18 -5.39
C TYR A 738 -5.95 39.39 -4.62
N GLU A 739 -6.13 39.23 -3.31
CA GLU A 739 -6.37 40.31 -2.36
C GLU A 739 -5.54 40.07 -1.10
N ALA A 740 -4.79 41.08 -0.64
CA ALA A 740 -4.02 41.01 0.59
C ALA A 740 -4.94 40.78 1.79
N LYS A 741 -4.58 39.82 2.66
CA LYS A 741 -5.35 39.52 3.88
C LYS A 741 -4.66 40.15 5.08
N LEU A 742 -5.40 40.93 5.85
CA LEU A 742 -4.96 41.52 7.12
C LEU A 742 -5.96 41.16 8.23
N TYR A 743 -5.44 40.72 9.36
CA TYR A 743 -6.15 40.49 10.60
C TYR A 743 -5.60 41.49 11.63
N PRO A 744 -6.22 42.67 11.78
CA PRO A 744 -5.75 43.72 12.69
C PRO A 744 -6.27 43.57 14.12
N PHE A 745 -7.18 42.63 14.38
CA PHE A 745 -7.81 42.39 15.69
C PHE A 745 -8.52 43.61 16.32
N ASP A 746 -8.94 44.58 15.50
CA ASP A 746 -9.76 45.75 15.90
C ASP A 746 -11.15 45.38 16.46
N GLN A 747 -11.60 44.15 16.22
CA GLN A 747 -12.86 43.57 16.70
C GLN A 747 -12.62 42.14 17.15
N GLU A 748 -13.48 41.59 18.01
CA GLU A 748 -13.41 40.18 18.39
C GLU A 748 -13.41 39.28 17.15
N SER A 749 -12.32 38.54 16.95
CA SER A 749 -12.22 37.49 15.93
C SER A 749 -12.39 36.13 16.60
N THR A 750 -13.19 35.23 16.04
CA THR A 750 -13.31 33.84 16.53
C THR A 750 -12.48 32.84 15.74
N ASP A 751 -11.83 33.30 14.66
CA ASP A 751 -11.15 32.43 13.70
C ASP A 751 -9.81 31.90 14.23
N TRP A 752 -9.10 32.72 15.01
CA TRP A 752 -7.80 32.38 15.62
C TRP A 752 -7.99 31.79 17.01
N GLN A 753 -7.84 30.48 17.13
CA GLN A 753 -8.04 29.68 18.34
C GLN A 753 -6.72 29.48 19.09
N GLY A 754 -6.75 29.48 20.42
CA GLY A 754 -5.58 29.28 21.28
C GLY A 754 -5.94 29.39 22.76
N GLU A 755 -5.11 28.81 23.63
CA GLU A 755 -5.31 28.88 25.08
C GLU A 755 -5.11 30.29 25.61
N GLY A 756 -5.93 30.71 26.58
CA GLY A 756 -5.78 32.00 27.27
C GLY A 756 -5.95 33.23 26.38
N ARG A 757 -6.55 33.09 25.19
CA ARG A 757 -6.61 34.15 24.19
C ARG A 757 -7.81 35.10 24.38
N THR A 758 -7.55 36.40 24.28
CA THR A 758 -8.56 37.47 24.30
C THR A 758 -8.23 38.53 23.26
N VAL A 759 -9.24 39.18 22.68
CA VAL A 759 -9.03 40.33 21.79
C VAL A 759 -9.49 41.59 22.52
N SER A 760 -8.58 42.54 22.69
CA SER A 760 -8.83 43.80 23.39
C SER A 760 -7.90 44.87 22.85
N ASP A 761 -8.31 46.14 22.91
CA ASP A 761 -7.48 47.30 22.55
C ASP A 761 -6.81 47.21 21.16
N GLY A 762 -7.47 46.55 20.19
CA GLY A 762 -6.96 46.40 18.82
C GLY A 762 -5.84 45.37 18.66
N ALA A 763 -5.69 44.43 19.60
CA ALA A 763 -4.70 43.37 19.52
C ALA A 763 -5.25 42.03 20.05
N LEU A 764 -4.63 40.93 19.62
CA LEU A 764 -4.86 39.61 20.22
C LEU A 764 -3.84 39.39 21.35
N HIS A 765 -4.35 39.15 22.55
CA HIS A 765 -3.57 38.82 23.74
C HIS A 765 -3.69 37.33 24.05
N ALA A 766 -2.63 36.72 24.55
CA ALA A 766 -2.67 35.36 25.07
C ALA A 766 -1.81 35.24 26.34
N THR A 767 -2.40 34.75 27.43
CA THR A 767 -1.69 34.42 28.66
C THR A 767 -1.20 32.97 28.60
N LEU A 768 0.11 32.78 28.53
CA LEU A 768 0.73 31.48 28.32
C LEU A 768 1.46 31.01 29.59
N ALA A 769 0.90 30.01 30.27
CA ALA A 769 1.47 29.38 31.45
C ALA A 769 2.43 28.23 31.06
N LEU A 770 3.48 28.55 30.30
CA LEU A 770 4.42 27.56 29.75
C LEU A 770 5.55 27.24 30.74
N LYS A 771 5.81 25.95 30.94
CA LYS A 771 7.08 25.44 31.51
C LYS A 771 8.11 25.28 30.40
N LYS A 772 9.35 25.00 30.81
CA LYS A 772 10.40 24.62 29.86
C LYS A 772 9.94 23.42 29.01
N ASP A 773 10.13 23.54 27.70
CA ASP A 773 9.70 22.57 26.67
C ASP A 773 8.18 22.47 26.44
N ASP A 774 7.34 23.21 27.18
CA ASP A 774 5.93 23.36 26.86
C ASP A 774 5.74 24.23 25.60
N LYS A 775 4.64 23.96 24.90
CA LYS A 775 4.26 24.67 23.68
C LYS A 775 2.82 25.16 23.78
N ALA A 776 2.56 26.33 23.21
CA ALA A 776 1.20 26.83 22.99
C ALA A 776 1.06 27.32 21.55
N GLU A 777 -0.14 27.15 20.99
CA GLU A 777 -0.44 27.53 19.62
C GLU A 777 -1.58 28.55 19.58
N ILE A 778 -1.46 29.51 18.66
CA ILE A 778 -2.57 30.34 18.19
C ILE A 778 -2.74 30.06 16.70
N LYS A 779 -3.90 29.53 16.27
CA LYS A 779 -4.08 28.95 14.93
C LYS A 779 -5.49 29.07 14.34
N VAL A 780 -5.60 28.89 13.03
CA VAL A 780 -6.86 28.95 12.27
C VAL A 780 -6.89 27.85 11.19
N ASN A 781 -8.05 27.23 11.00
CA ASN A 781 -8.27 26.15 10.02
C ASN A 781 -9.17 26.59 8.85
N GLN A 782 -9.61 27.84 8.85
CA GLN A 782 -10.49 28.40 7.81
C GLN A 782 -9.72 28.92 6.58
N ILE A 783 -8.39 29.00 6.67
CA ILE A 783 -7.54 29.39 5.54
C ILE A 783 -7.14 28.13 4.80
N SER A 784 -7.85 27.84 3.70
CA SER A 784 -7.65 26.61 2.93
C SER A 784 -6.75 26.74 1.70
N ASP A 785 -6.41 27.98 1.30
CA ASP A 785 -5.64 28.25 0.09
C ASP A 785 -4.75 29.49 0.29
N LEU A 786 -3.44 29.25 0.23
CA LEU A 786 -2.40 30.27 0.31
C LEU A 786 -1.59 30.40 -0.99
N SER A 787 -2.02 29.77 -2.09
CA SER A 787 -1.26 29.73 -3.37
C SER A 787 -1.07 31.11 -4.02
N SER A 788 -1.87 32.12 -3.66
CA SER A 788 -1.72 33.50 -4.15
C SER A 788 -0.85 34.39 -3.27
N TYR A 789 -0.29 33.87 -2.16
CA TYR A 789 0.51 34.63 -1.19
C TYR A 789 1.92 34.08 -1.05
N ASP A 790 2.91 34.97 -1.07
CA ASP A 790 4.31 34.60 -0.91
C ASP A 790 4.81 34.86 0.51
N TRP A 791 4.07 35.60 1.34
CA TRP A 791 4.47 35.94 2.70
C TRP A 791 3.34 35.77 3.70
N TYR A 792 3.64 35.06 4.79
CA TYR A 792 2.87 35.06 6.04
C TYR A 792 3.65 35.84 7.10
N VAL A 793 3.04 36.91 7.62
CA VAL A 793 3.69 37.86 8.54
C VAL A 793 2.86 38.06 9.79
N VAL A 794 3.54 38.09 10.94
CA VAL A 794 2.92 38.32 12.26
C VAL A 794 3.73 39.34 13.04
N ARG A 795 3.09 40.40 13.53
CA ARG A 795 3.73 41.36 14.44
C ARG A 795 3.37 41.06 15.88
N VAL A 796 4.36 40.69 16.68
CA VAL A 796 4.16 40.11 18.01
C VAL A 796 5.22 40.57 19.02
N LYS A 797 4.85 40.68 20.30
CA LYS A 797 5.75 40.89 21.45
C LYS A 797 5.38 39.96 22.61
N ALA A 798 6.29 39.80 23.57
CA ALA A 798 6.08 38.99 24.77
C ALA A 798 6.55 39.74 26.04
N SER A 799 5.81 39.60 27.15
CA SER A 799 6.14 40.25 28.43
C SER A 799 7.38 39.66 29.10
N GLN A 800 7.72 38.41 28.79
CA GLN A 800 8.93 37.69 29.19
C GLN A 800 9.58 37.02 27.97
N PRO A 801 10.89 36.67 28.03
CA PRO A 801 11.57 35.97 26.93
C PRO A 801 10.86 34.67 26.54
N LEU A 802 10.49 34.57 25.27
CA LEU A 802 9.86 33.42 24.62
C LEU A 802 10.43 33.29 23.21
N SER A 803 10.37 32.10 22.62
CA SER A 803 10.64 31.93 21.20
C SER A 803 9.35 31.58 20.47
N ALA A 804 9.22 32.02 19.23
CA ALA A 804 8.05 31.77 18.41
C ALA A 804 8.43 31.44 16.97
N LYS A 805 7.60 30.61 16.32
CA LYS A 805 7.68 30.32 14.88
C LYS A 805 6.30 30.33 14.24
N LEU A 806 6.25 30.72 12.98
CA LEU A 806 5.06 30.67 12.15
C LEU A 806 4.99 29.31 11.45
N PHE A 807 3.81 28.73 11.32
CA PHE A 807 3.64 27.44 10.65
C PHE A 807 2.40 27.40 9.75
N ILE A 808 2.46 26.52 8.75
CA ILE A 808 1.33 26.09 7.95
C ILE A 808 1.32 24.55 7.84
N LYS A 809 0.14 23.96 7.69
CA LYS A 809 -0.03 22.55 7.30
C LYS A 809 -0.63 22.50 5.90
N VAL A 810 0.00 21.78 4.98
CA VAL A 810 -0.39 21.73 3.55
C VAL A 810 -0.55 20.31 3.02
N GLY A 811 -1.37 20.15 1.98
CA GLY A 811 -1.58 18.90 1.28
C GLY A 811 -2.38 17.85 2.06
N ASP A 812 -2.60 16.70 1.42
CA ASP A 812 -3.37 15.59 1.99
C ASP A 812 -2.61 14.81 3.07
N SER A 813 -1.29 14.94 3.10
CA SER A 813 -0.42 14.41 4.17
C SER A 813 -0.34 15.32 5.41
N TRP A 814 -1.01 16.48 5.41
CA TRP A 814 -0.94 17.48 6.49
C TRP A 814 0.51 17.89 6.82
N GLN A 815 1.33 18.05 5.77
CA GLN A 815 2.74 18.37 5.90
C GLN A 815 2.91 19.69 6.67
N TRP A 816 3.58 19.62 7.82
CA TRP A 816 3.92 20.77 8.63
C TRP A 816 5.16 21.47 8.06
N VAL A 817 5.06 22.77 7.83
CA VAL A 817 6.19 23.63 7.44
C VAL A 817 6.21 24.87 8.31
N ASP A 818 7.40 25.32 8.73
CA ASP A 818 7.53 26.48 9.60
C ASP A 818 8.65 27.46 9.20
N SER A 819 8.58 28.68 9.74
CA SER A 819 9.50 29.78 9.45
C SER A 819 10.87 29.66 10.12
N GLY A 820 11.12 28.61 10.90
CA GLY A 820 12.15 28.60 11.92
C GLY A 820 11.79 29.50 13.12
N SER A 821 12.50 29.28 14.23
CA SER A 821 12.21 29.98 15.48
C SER A 821 12.97 31.27 15.65
N GLN A 822 12.32 32.23 16.30
CA GLN A 822 12.88 33.53 16.61
C GLN A 822 12.51 33.95 18.02
N ASP A 823 13.47 34.52 18.73
CA ASP A 823 13.24 35.05 20.07
C ASP A 823 12.38 36.31 20.03
N LEU A 824 11.50 36.41 21.02
CA LEU A 824 10.61 37.52 21.33
C LEU A 824 11.08 38.25 22.58
N SER A 825 10.86 39.56 22.58
CA SER A 825 11.13 40.45 23.72
C SER A 825 9.90 41.30 24.00
N LYS A 826 10.05 42.27 24.90
CA LYS A 826 9.00 43.26 25.22
C LYS A 826 8.70 44.21 24.07
N ASP A 827 9.58 44.29 23.07
CA ASP A 827 9.40 45.12 21.88
C ASP A 827 8.73 44.31 20.76
N TYR A 828 7.92 44.98 19.93
CA TYR A 828 7.29 44.34 18.78
C TYR A 828 8.31 43.88 17.76
N LYS A 829 8.12 42.65 17.27
CA LYS A 829 8.90 42.03 16.22
C LYS A 829 7.97 41.49 15.13
N GLU A 830 8.35 41.69 13.87
CA GLU A 830 7.67 41.06 12.72
C GLU A 830 8.32 39.71 12.43
N LEU A 831 7.61 38.62 12.72
CA LEU A 831 7.94 37.29 12.23
C LEU A 831 7.49 37.18 10.77
N ARG A 832 8.31 36.57 9.92
CA ARG A 832 8.06 36.46 8.48
C ARG A 832 8.32 35.04 8.02
N PHE A 833 7.41 34.51 7.23
CA PHE A 833 7.49 33.19 6.64
C PHE A 833 7.30 33.32 5.12
N ASP A 834 8.37 33.02 4.38
CA ASP A 834 8.35 32.92 2.92
C ASP A 834 7.61 31.64 2.52
N LEU A 835 6.48 31.82 1.86
CA LEU A 835 5.61 30.76 1.37
C LEU A 835 5.95 30.38 -0.07
N SER A 836 6.70 31.20 -0.82
CA SER A 836 6.83 31.09 -2.28
C SER A 836 7.37 29.74 -2.77
N SER A 837 8.22 29.09 -1.97
CA SER A 837 8.83 27.80 -2.26
C SER A 837 8.05 26.60 -1.74
N ILE A 838 6.93 26.81 -1.05
CA ILE A 838 6.13 25.74 -0.46
C ILE A 838 5.17 25.17 -1.52
N GLU A 839 5.26 23.86 -1.74
CA GLU A 839 4.33 23.11 -2.60
C GLU A 839 2.97 22.91 -1.91
N HIS A 840 1.91 22.67 -2.68
CA HIS A 840 0.56 22.37 -2.17
C HIS A 840 -0.09 23.45 -1.29
N ARG A 841 0.34 24.72 -1.40
CA ARG A 841 -0.27 25.86 -0.68
C ARG A 841 -1.74 26.07 -1.00
N ASP A 842 -2.20 25.62 -2.17
CA ASP A 842 -3.60 25.59 -2.59
C ASP A 842 -4.46 24.60 -1.79
N ALA A 843 -3.83 23.69 -1.03
CA ALA A 843 -4.46 22.77 -0.10
C ALA A 843 -3.94 23.02 1.34
N THR A 844 -4.00 24.26 1.81
CA THR A 844 -3.68 24.60 3.21
C THR A 844 -4.75 24.04 4.15
N ARG A 845 -4.37 23.47 5.29
CA ARG A 845 -5.27 22.84 6.27
C ARG A 845 -5.32 23.61 7.58
N GLU A 846 -4.19 24.18 7.99
CA GLU A 846 -4.04 24.91 9.25
C GLU A 846 -2.93 25.95 9.10
N VAL A 847 -3.10 27.12 9.72
CA VAL A 847 -2.08 28.17 9.81
C VAL A 847 -1.98 28.62 11.25
N GLY A 848 -0.78 28.81 11.78
CA GLY A 848 -0.63 29.22 13.17
C GLY A 848 0.73 29.73 13.58
N ILE A 849 0.81 30.08 14.86
CA ILE A 849 1.99 30.54 15.57
C ILE A 849 2.22 29.58 16.73
N GLU A 850 3.40 28.97 16.81
CA GLU A 850 3.81 28.13 17.94
C GLU A 850 4.75 28.93 18.85
N PHE A 851 4.41 29.05 20.12
CA PHE A 851 5.20 29.66 21.18
C PHE A 851 5.79 28.57 22.07
N TYR A 852 7.03 28.74 22.51
CA TYR A 852 7.67 27.84 23.46
C TYR A 852 8.74 28.53 24.29
N LYS A 853 9.04 27.93 25.45
CA LYS A 853 9.91 28.51 26.47
C LYS A 853 11.22 27.72 26.57
N SER A 854 12.34 28.43 26.40
CA SER A 854 13.70 27.85 26.43
C SER A 854 14.38 27.93 27.79
N SER A 855 13.78 28.60 28.79
CA SER A 855 14.35 28.80 30.13
C SER A 855 13.39 28.44 31.28
N ASP A 856 13.97 28.08 32.43
CA ASP A 856 13.23 27.68 33.65
C ASP A 856 12.70 28.87 34.49
N GLU A 857 12.62 30.08 33.92
CA GLU A 857 12.13 31.26 34.65
C GLU A 857 10.64 31.13 34.99
N ALA A 858 10.28 31.31 36.26
CA ALA A 858 8.90 31.17 36.73
C ALA A 858 8.04 32.40 36.38
N GLY A 859 6.86 32.18 35.80
CA GLY A 859 5.85 33.20 35.53
C GLY A 859 5.11 32.96 34.22
N ASP A 860 3.83 33.37 34.19
CA ASP A 860 3.02 33.38 32.97
C ASP A 860 3.55 34.46 32.02
N SER A 861 3.67 34.11 30.75
CA SER A 861 4.09 35.05 29.70
C SER A 861 2.85 35.60 29.00
N GLU A 862 2.72 36.92 28.92
CA GLU A 862 1.71 37.54 28.08
C GLU A 862 2.27 37.83 26.70
N VAL A 863 1.61 37.31 25.68
CA VAL A 863 1.91 37.58 24.29
C VAL A 863 0.87 38.58 23.75
N THR A 864 1.33 39.55 22.97
CA THR A 864 0.45 40.50 22.25
C THR A 864 0.77 40.46 20.77
N ILE A 865 -0.23 40.14 19.96
CA ILE A 865 -0.17 40.14 18.49
C ILE A 865 -0.93 41.36 17.98
N ASP A 866 -0.21 42.25 17.32
CA ASP A 866 -0.73 43.49 16.71
C ASP A 866 -1.51 43.16 15.43
N TYR A 867 -0.90 42.42 14.51
CA TYR A 867 -1.60 41.96 13.31
C TYR A 867 -1.03 40.66 12.77
N ILE A 868 -1.86 39.97 11.97
CA ILE A 868 -1.47 38.87 11.09
C ILE A 868 -1.77 39.25 9.64
N ALA A 869 -0.84 39.00 8.71
CA ALA A 869 -1.02 39.34 7.31
C ALA A 869 -0.56 38.22 6.37
N PHE A 870 -1.28 38.07 5.25
CA PHE A 870 -0.84 37.30 4.09
C PHE A 870 -0.78 38.24 2.89
N VAL A 871 0.40 38.35 2.30
CA VAL A 871 0.69 39.28 1.21
C VAL A 871 1.54 38.62 0.13
N LYS A 872 1.49 39.16 -1.08
CA LYS A 872 2.33 38.74 -2.20
C LYS A 872 3.70 39.41 -2.17
N SER A 873 3.76 40.68 -1.76
CA SER A 873 5.02 41.37 -1.45
C SER A 873 5.00 42.00 -0.07
N LEU A 874 6.14 42.00 0.63
CA LEU A 874 6.30 42.67 1.92
C LEU A 874 6.06 44.19 1.84
N ASP A 875 6.23 44.81 0.67
CA ASP A 875 5.95 46.24 0.47
C ASP A 875 4.46 46.59 0.68
N GLU A 876 3.56 45.62 0.46
CA GLU A 876 2.13 45.81 0.64
C GLU A 876 1.75 46.04 2.12
N LEU A 877 2.59 45.57 3.06
CA LEU A 877 2.38 45.79 4.49
C LEU A 877 2.41 47.29 4.85
N VAL A 878 3.16 48.11 4.11
CA VAL A 878 3.26 49.55 4.38
C VAL A 878 1.90 50.25 4.21
N GLY A 879 1.07 49.78 3.26
CA GLY A 879 -0.27 50.29 3.01
C GLY A 879 -1.36 49.69 3.92
N LEU A 880 -1.05 48.62 4.65
CA LEU A 880 -1.99 47.85 5.48
C LEU A 880 -1.87 48.14 6.98
N LYS A 881 -0.79 48.79 7.44
CA LYS A 881 -0.55 49.08 8.86
C LYS A 881 -1.63 50.01 9.44
N PRO A 882 -2.20 49.70 10.63
CA PRO A 882 -3.02 50.65 11.39
C PRO A 882 -2.22 51.93 11.68
N LYS A 883 -2.84 53.11 11.57
CA LYS A 883 -2.20 54.39 11.92
C LYS A 883 -1.92 54.43 13.42
N GLU A 884 -0.66 54.54 13.84
CA GLU A 884 -0.30 54.78 15.25
C GLU A 884 -0.96 56.07 15.78
N LEU A 885 -1.64 55.98 16.93
CA LEU A 885 -2.13 57.14 17.69
C LEU A 885 -0.93 57.90 18.29
N PRO A 886 -0.88 59.25 18.21
CA PRO A 886 0.29 60.01 18.64
C PRO A 886 0.47 59.98 20.16
N GLU A 887 1.72 59.71 20.59
CA GLU A 887 2.15 59.79 21.99
C GLU A 887 1.87 61.18 22.59
N SER A 888 1.24 61.18 23.77
CA SER A 888 0.96 62.37 24.56
C SER A 888 2.24 63.10 24.97
N GLN A 889 2.42 64.35 24.52
CA GLN A 889 3.48 65.23 24.97
C GLN A 889 3.36 65.58 26.48
N PRO A 890 4.49 65.79 27.18
CA PRO A 890 4.47 66.21 28.58
C PRO A 890 4.01 67.68 28.72
N SER A 891 3.17 67.94 29.71
CA SER A 891 2.64 69.28 30.03
C SER A 891 3.73 70.25 30.50
N PRO A 892 3.70 71.53 30.12
CA PRO A 892 4.65 72.55 30.60
C PRO A 892 4.23 73.16 31.96
N LEU A 893 5.23 73.56 32.74
CA LEU A 893 5.15 74.35 33.98
C LEU A 893 4.78 75.83 33.72
N PRO A 894 4.24 76.58 34.71
CA PRO A 894 3.65 77.90 34.47
C PRO A 894 4.62 79.09 34.60
N GLU A 895 4.50 79.96 33.59
CA GLU A 895 4.52 81.45 33.54
C GLU A 895 5.66 82.36 34.06
N LYS A 896 5.88 83.42 33.25
CA LYS A 896 6.55 84.74 33.40
C LYS A 896 8.05 84.81 33.04
N GLU A 897 8.56 85.80 32.31
CA GLU A 897 8.11 87.15 31.91
C GLU A 897 8.96 87.67 30.71
N GLU A 898 8.39 88.63 29.98
CA GLU A 898 9.00 89.71 29.15
C GLU A 898 9.76 89.45 27.80
N TYR A 899 9.18 90.06 26.73
CA TYR A 899 9.76 90.99 25.72
C TYR A 899 11.25 90.84 25.32
N THR A 900 11.70 90.84 24.05
CA THR A 900 11.38 91.69 22.87
C THR A 900 11.92 91.05 21.58
N GLU A 901 11.24 91.29 20.45
CA GLU A 901 11.78 91.31 19.06
C GLU A 901 12.91 92.37 18.88
N PRO A 902 13.61 92.55 17.71
CA PRO A 902 13.41 91.96 16.36
C PRO A 902 14.71 91.57 15.61
N ASN A 903 14.54 90.99 14.40
CA ASN A 903 15.18 91.37 13.12
C ASN A 903 15.62 90.17 12.26
N SER A 904 14.88 89.96 11.18
CA SER A 904 15.39 89.54 9.85
C SER A 904 16.32 90.65 9.29
N PRO A 905 17.17 90.46 8.25
CA PRO A 905 16.68 90.06 6.92
C PRO A 905 17.65 89.27 5.98
N GLU A 906 17.02 88.69 4.95
CA GLU A 906 17.41 88.62 3.52
C GLU A 906 18.74 88.04 3.04
N GLY A 907 18.64 87.18 2.01
CA GLY A 907 19.48 87.32 0.80
C GLY A 907 20.06 86.03 0.20
N ASP A 908 19.35 85.44 -0.77
CA ASP A 908 19.93 84.76 -1.96
C ASP A 908 20.72 85.79 -2.84
N PRO A 909 21.40 85.50 -4.00
CA PRO A 909 21.49 84.25 -4.80
C PRO A 909 22.87 83.95 -5.53
N ILE A 910 22.97 82.77 -6.15
CA ILE A 910 23.52 82.44 -7.53
C ILE A 910 25.05 82.45 -7.87
N GLU A 911 25.45 81.38 -8.60
CA GLU A 911 26.58 81.18 -9.56
C GLU A 911 28.05 81.16 -9.05
N THR A 912 29.04 80.45 -9.62
CA THR A 912 29.27 79.85 -10.95
C THR A 912 30.35 78.74 -10.86
N GLN A 913 30.40 77.90 -11.90
CA GLN A 913 31.36 76.81 -12.13
C GLN A 913 32.81 77.26 -12.42
N ALA A 914 33.79 76.41 -12.09
CA ALA A 914 35.04 76.28 -12.85
C ALA A 914 35.67 74.87 -12.70
N LYS A 915 35.81 74.17 -13.84
CA LYS A 915 36.63 72.97 -14.13
C LYS A 915 38.08 73.43 -14.49
N PRO A 916 39.04 72.57 -14.94
CA PRO A 916 39.36 71.14 -14.70
C PRO A 916 40.90 70.90 -14.46
N THR A 917 41.35 69.66 -14.18
CA THR A 917 42.46 68.91 -14.88
C THR A 917 43.02 67.71 -14.08
N ASP A 918 43.10 66.57 -14.78
CA ASP A 918 44.16 65.55 -14.94
C ASP A 918 44.92 64.79 -13.81
N GLU A 919 44.93 63.45 -14.04
CA GLU A 919 45.94 62.38 -13.89
C GLU A 919 46.50 61.86 -12.53
N LYS A 920 46.27 60.54 -12.34
CA LYS A 920 47.16 59.41 -11.92
C LYS A 920 48.18 59.56 -10.75
N GLY A 921 48.05 58.64 -9.78
CA GLY A 921 49.03 57.55 -9.58
C GLY A 921 49.96 57.53 -8.33
N GLN A 922 50.17 56.29 -7.81
CA GLN A 922 51.27 55.75 -6.96
C GLN A 922 51.34 56.12 -5.46
N SER A 923 51.92 55.35 -4.53
CA SER A 923 52.32 53.92 -4.31
C SER A 923 52.85 53.83 -2.84
N ASP A 924 52.87 52.69 -2.13
CA ASP A 924 54.03 51.78 -1.91
C ASP A 924 53.58 50.56 -1.04
N PHE A 925 53.77 49.26 -1.37
CA PHE A 925 54.96 48.34 -1.38
C PHE A 925 55.48 47.89 0.03
N LYS A 926 55.86 46.63 0.39
CA LYS A 926 56.16 45.34 -0.33
C LYS A 926 56.42 44.12 0.63
N GLY A 927 56.08 42.89 0.17
CA GLY A 927 56.83 41.59 0.32
C GLY A 927 56.32 40.55 1.35
N ALA A 928 56.36 39.19 1.19
CA ALA A 928 56.63 38.18 0.13
C ALA A 928 56.30 36.75 0.72
N THR A 929 55.74 35.71 0.06
CA THR A 929 56.35 34.59 -0.75
C THR A 929 55.25 33.48 -0.95
N GLN A 930 54.84 33.05 -2.18
CA GLN A 930 55.21 31.85 -3.04
C GLN A 930 55.13 30.45 -2.37
N SER A 931 54.64 29.30 -2.92
CA SER A 931 54.07 28.72 -4.17
C SER A 931 53.91 27.17 -3.91
N PRO A 932 53.50 26.20 -4.81
CA PRO A 932 52.58 26.15 -5.99
C PRO A 932 51.74 24.81 -6.19
N ILE A 933 51.05 24.69 -7.36
CA ILE A 933 50.62 23.49 -8.20
C ILE A 933 49.11 23.07 -8.12
N THR A 934 48.19 23.29 -9.10
CA THR A 934 47.89 22.80 -10.52
C THR A 934 47.34 21.36 -10.65
N SER A 935 46.31 21.02 -11.47
CA SER A 935 46.24 20.93 -12.96
C SER A 935 44.80 20.54 -13.48
N LYS A 936 44.19 21.15 -14.53
CA LYS A 936 44.13 20.86 -16.03
C LYS A 936 43.38 19.56 -16.43
N LYS A 937 42.69 19.33 -17.58
CA LYS A 937 42.32 19.94 -18.90
C LYS A 937 41.33 18.92 -19.58
N GLU A 938 40.39 19.22 -20.50
CA GLU A 938 40.44 19.19 -22.00
C GLU A 938 38.96 19.26 -22.52
N GLU A 939 38.54 20.17 -23.44
CA GLU A 939 38.56 20.11 -24.95
C GLU A 939 37.55 19.08 -25.52
N THR A 940 36.60 19.32 -26.45
CA THR A 940 36.58 20.05 -27.75
C THR A 940 35.15 20.16 -28.35
N ASP A 941 34.91 21.24 -29.15
CA ASP A 941 34.14 21.38 -30.43
C ASP A 941 32.74 20.72 -30.63
N SER A 942 31.74 21.28 -31.34
CA SER A 942 31.69 22.30 -32.39
C SER A 942 30.22 22.62 -32.79
N GLN A 943 29.98 23.86 -33.26
CA GLN A 943 29.17 24.30 -34.43
C GLN A 943 27.79 23.64 -34.72
N SER A 944 26.68 24.31 -35.08
CA SER A 944 26.46 25.51 -35.91
C SER A 944 24.94 25.80 -35.97
N GLN A 945 24.54 27.09 -35.89
CA GLN A 945 23.89 27.90 -36.94
C GLN A 945 22.40 27.65 -37.25
N VAL A 946 21.53 28.65 -36.99
CA VAL A 946 20.95 29.66 -37.94
C VAL A 946 19.52 29.26 -38.31
N SER A 947 18.46 29.86 -37.76
CA SER A 947 17.92 31.24 -37.84
C SER A 947 16.99 31.51 -39.03
N LYS A 948 16.00 32.38 -38.76
CA LYS A 948 15.09 33.16 -39.63
C LYS A 948 13.75 32.48 -39.92
N GLY A 949 12.62 33.18 -39.85
CA GLY A 949 12.39 34.62 -39.70
C GLY A 949 10.88 34.88 -39.63
N THR A 950 10.44 35.86 -38.81
CA THR A 950 9.91 37.19 -39.22
C THR A 950 8.53 37.10 -39.91
N VAL A 951 7.47 37.83 -39.55
CA VAL A 951 7.25 39.30 -39.46
C VAL A 951 5.89 39.50 -38.73
N ALA A 952 5.81 40.25 -37.64
CA ALA A 952 5.45 41.70 -37.51
C ALA A 952 4.02 42.02 -38.01
N ASP A 953 3.12 42.44 -37.11
CA ASP A 953 2.79 43.85 -36.74
C ASP A 953 1.48 44.25 -37.43
N GLU A 954 0.54 45.04 -36.91
CA GLU A 954 0.58 46.08 -35.88
C GLU A 954 -0.89 46.47 -35.53
N LYS A 955 -1.13 46.91 -34.28
CA LYS A 955 -1.90 48.12 -33.84
C LYS A 955 -3.33 48.38 -34.39
N SER A 956 -4.30 48.95 -33.66
CA SER A 956 -4.37 49.61 -32.35
C SER A 956 -5.82 50.11 -32.13
N THR A 957 -6.24 50.21 -30.85
CA THR A 957 -7.00 51.33 -30.23
C THR A 957 -8.42 51.68 -30.73
N VAL A 958 -9.44 52.11 -29.96
CA VAL A 958 -9.64 52.54 -28.56
C VAL A 958 -11.13 52.92 -28.39
N SER A 959 -11.60 52.91 -27.13
CA SER A 959 -12.76 53.64 -26.55
C SER A 959 -14.19 53.12 -26.74
N LYS A 960 -15.16 53.37 -25.85
CA LYS A 960 -15.30 53.67 -24.40
C LYS A 960 -16.81 53.99 -24.19
N VAL A 961 -17.32 53.79 -22.96
CA VAL A 961 -18.56 54.37 -22.36
C VAL A 961 -19.85 53.63 -22.70
N MET A 962 -20.51 52.87 -21.79
CA MET A 962 -21.20 53.14 -20.51
C MET A 962 -22.69 53.45 -20.66
N GLU A 963 -23.44 52.98 -19.64
CA GLU A 963 -24.81 53.28 -19.22
C GLU A 963 -25.95 52.45 -19.83
N VAL A 964 -26.99 51.99 -19.10
CA VAL A 964 -27.30 51.75 -17.67
C VAL A 964 -28.78 51.28 -17.67
N GLU A 965 -29.18 50.57 -16.61
CA GLU A 965 -30.57 50.38 -16.12
C GLU A 965 -31.52 49.33 -16.75
N GLU A 966 -31.59 48.20 -16.04
CA GLU A 966 -32.78 47.53 -15.46
C GLU A 966 -34.07 48.37 -15.28
N PRO A 967 -35.31 47.78 -15.18
CA PRO A 967 -35.63 46.89 -14.05
C PRO A 967 -36.81 45.87 -14.14
N ASN A 968 -36.78 44.98 -13.13
CA ASN A 968 -37.88 44.52 -12.25
C ASN A 968 -38.85 43.36 -12.58
N PHE A 969 -38.85 42.40 -11.63
CA PHE A 969 -39.94 41.67 -10.94
C PHE A 969 -40.86 40.73 -11.79
N ASP A 970 -41.31 39.56 -11.34
CA ASP A 970 -41.68 39.09 -9.99
C ASP A 970 -41.71 37.53 -9.91
N SER A 971 -41.68 37.08 -8.65
CA SER A 971 -41.78 35.78 -7.97
C SER A 971 -42.62 34.60 -8.52
N GLN A 972 -42.21 33.35 -8.19
CA GLN A 972 -42.78 32.53 -7.08
C GLN A 972 -42.24 31.08 -6.98
N LYS A 973 -41.73 30.75 -5.78
CA LYS A 973 -41.85 29.54 -4.92
C LYS A 973 -42.03 28.11 -5.52
N GLN A 974 -41.04 27.25 -5.26
CA GLN A 974 -41.15 25.84 -4.82
C GLN A 974 -39.99 25.62 -3.82
N GLY A 975 -40.04 24.91 -2.69
CA GLY A 975 -40.71 23.65 -2.35
C GLY A 975 -39.62 22.76 -1.74
N HIS A 976 -39.48 22.74 -0.41
CA HIS A 976 -38.43 22.00 0.31
C HIS A 976 -38.57 20.47 0.17
N SER A 977 -37.50 19.76 -0.22
CA SER A 977 -37.26 18.35 0.10
C SER A 977 -35.94 18.20 0.87
N LYS A 978 -35.92 17.26 1.81
CA LYS A 978 -34.90 17.10 2.87
C LYS A 978 -33.67 16.34 2.38
N LEU A 979 -32.50 16.85 2.79
CA LEU A 979 -31.16 16.27 2.66
C LEU A 979 -30.93 15.09 3.62
N LEU A 980 -30.08 14.15 3.21
CA LEU A 980 -29.53 13.06 4.03
C LEU A 980 -28.42 13.58 5.00
N PRO A 981 -28.18 12.89 6.13
CA PRO A 981 -27.38 13.41 7.24
C PRO A 981 -25.85 13.19 7.12
N ASN A 982 -25.13 14.23 7.55
CA ASN A 982 -23.70 14.32 7.87
C ASN A 982 -23.16 13.11 8.68
N THR A 983 -22.10 12.47 8.19
CA THR A 983 -21.20 11.62 8.98
C THR A 983 -20.01 12.43 9.46
N GLY A 984 -20.17 13.09 10.61
CA GLY A 984 -19.09 13.80 11.30
C GLY A 984 -19.42 13.88 12.79
N SER A 985 -18.94 12.91 13.58
CA SER A 985 -19.10 12.90 15.03
C SER A 985 -17.96 13.71 15.67
N ASN A 986 -18.25 14.94 16.07
CA ASN A 986 -17.40 15.73 16.95
C ASN A 986 -17.96 15.63 18.39
N PRO A 987 -17.15 15.30 19.42
CA PRO A 987 -17.63 15.20 20.80
C PRO A 987 -17.56 16.56 21.50
N SER A 988 -18.46 16.74 22.47
CA SER A 988 -18.56 17.83 23.48
C SER A 988 -19.51 19.00 23.18
N LEU A 989 -20.77 18.84 23.63
CA LEU A 989 -21.47 19.78 24.53
C LEU A 989 -22.85 19.18 24.85
N LEU A 990 -23.09 18.73 26.08
CA LEU A 990 -24.15 19.26 26.96
C LEU A 990 -24.24 18.43 28.25
N ALA A 991 -23.68 18.97 29.32
CA ALA A 991 -24.19 18.76 30.66
C ALA A 991 -25.18 19.90 30.98
N ILE A 992 -26.15 19.59 31.87
CA ILE A 992 -27.03 20.51 32.61
C ILE A 992 -28.30 20.96 31.87
N ILE A 993 -29.42 20.26 32.09
CA ILE A 993 -30.62 20.80 32.77
C ILE A 993 -31.25 19.70 33.64
N THR A 994 -31.45 20.05 34.90
CA THR A 994 -31.94 19.27 36.05
C THR A 994 -33.47 19.21 36.11
N GLY A 995 -34.05 18.14 36.69
CA GLY A 995 -35.24 18.31 37.55
C GLY A 995 -36.38 17.27 37.53
N MET A 996 -36.32 16.33 38.50
CA MET A 996 -37.42 15.66 39.24
C MET A 996 -38.36 14.65 38.55
N VAL A 997 -38.41 13.40 39.05
CA VAL A 997 -39.31 12.93 40.12
C VAL A 997 -38.86 11.55 40.69
N PHE A 998 -38.50 11.57 41.98
CA PHE A 998 -38.65 10.62 43.11
C PHE A 998 -38.38 9.07 43.08
N ILE A 999 -37.33 8.70 43.83
CA ILE A 999 -37.24 7.82 45.05
C ILE A 999 -37.74 6.35 45.03
N MET A 1000 -36.79 5.42 45.24
CA MET A 1000 -36.68 4.33 46.26
C MET A 1000 -35.77 3.22 45.69
N LEU A 1001 -34.85 2.54 46.38
CA LEU A 1001 -34.31 2.55 47.73
C LEU A 1001 -33.02 1.70 47.62
N ALA A 1002 -31.90 2.16 48.17
CA ALA A 1002 -30.71 1.35 48.31
C ALA A 1002 -30.73 0.62 49.67
N GLY A 1003 -30.15 -0.59 49.70
CA GLY A 1003 -29.64 -1.20 50.93
C GLY A 1003 -30.14 -2.63 51.15
N PHE A 1004 -29.24 -3.60 51.16
CA PHE A 1004 -28.82 -4.29 52.38
C PHE A 1004 -27.68 -5.30 52.07
N ILE A 1005 -26.53 -5.08 52.72
CA ILE A 1005 -25.71 -6.04 53.49
C ILE A 1005 -25.61 -7.49 52.94
N LYS A 1006 -24.47 -7.91 52.38
CA LYS A 1006 -23.29 -8.53 53.04
C LYS A 1006 -23.53 -9.94 53.62
N VAL A 1007 -22.66 -10.86 53.19
CA VAL A 1007 -22.24 -12.14 53.80
C VAL A 1007 -23.21 -13.32 53.59
N PHE A 1008 -22.83 -14.30 52.76
CA PHE A 1008 -22.28 -15.58 53.25
C PHE A 1008 -21.67 -16.43 52.12
N TYR A 1009 -20.54 -17.02 52.51
CA TYR A 1009 -19.75 -18.11 51.96
C TYR A 1009 -20.37 -19.06 50.90
N LYS A 1010 -19.53 -19.29 49.88
CA LYS A 1010 -18.96 -20.59 49.46
C LYS A 1010 -19.87 -21.77 49.11
N ASN A 1011 -19.48 -22.32 47.96
CA ASN A 1011 -19.28 -23.72 47.62
C ASN A 1011 -20.23 -24.38 46.62
N ASP A 1012 -19.55 -24.84 45.56
CA ASP A 1012 -19.64 -26.12 44.90
C ASP A 1012 -20.74 -26.35 43.85
N LYS A 1013 -20.22 -26.42 42.62
CA LYS A 1013 -20.41 -27.48 41.62
C LYS A 1013 -21.86 -27.75 41.18
N PHE A 1014 -22.14 -27.41 39.92
CA PHE A 1014 -22.10 -28.38 38.82
C PHE A 1014 -21.81 -27.69 37.49
#